data_AF-A0A5C6ZD37-F1
#
_entry.id   AF-A0A5C6ZD37-F1
#
_cell.length_a   1.000
_cell.length_b   1.000
_cell.length_c   1.000
_cell.angle_alpha   90.00
_cell.angle_beta   90.00
_cell.angle_gamma   90.00
#
_symmetry.space_group_name_H-M   'P 1'
#
loop_
_entity.id
_entity.type
_entity.pdbx_description
1 polymer ?
#
loop_
_entity_poly.entity_id
_entity_poly.type
_entity_poly.pdbx_seq_one_letter_code
_entity_poly.pdbx_strand_id
1 'polypeptide(L)'
;MSFYFFTEPLKLTNQTEYQSFGAIDENNYRLGNMFSISSDAKAFAITDGLILVQQIGTTDRYNIILKPSVEPDLNLPKISYIIYKGIKKSSLISGDKVAAPINNDLTKFIHASAEQWYAADGVPVPDTEPAASTSLGLEYSASNPDTEFTTEDPDELDKVFYSSDSLTLPFAFASNYIGDFDSSGDIGLTIIFEKIGYRPTFKIARELDSIMTFDPLSGSPTQAESFALKDKKEVVLSYIDSSAFFGAFNGLGLKVFNGTGFTNKNGDALFNDVISKHFNKNSIYLDIRNESNDSFNYLENYGDTIKLSLDNSTTFIPLDYTRNNKWPILLINDTAPDSEFSENNTNKIIKVNLPRGDNEIPLVYYKRAFKNDLGLVLPDGKKQFLTPAIEDEETSFEEIIPYVTNGSANSNYFQLRYIRRVRNNENPINNFPTKGFSIFQNGYLDGLFPIFDMAIPFEQDSGKSYSKIYYDVKFIDKANINGNQFTANLGIGKDSVYTTFISYPSNYNLNIRQNNDDKIPLSGFEGPVSSLFLLELNNQIQSIKIVKSEFKINGSVQEYIRFENQTTFSDTETENYTFEDVSILALTNQEFQDLEQLKNQEFPVDYKVNLGVTNIEVGTDDEGKAYTKFEYVLRGLKEDGSGNIVRHSASPSPAMVVYTDEKVLGSEYVRNYEEAIGYDNFQDAAAGLRYEDFFINKQPGIKRVVDDFINELYNSESSSTLFFDAIKSLVSITGKTLWNTAVNSVQANLNSPDDRPLYWARLKIAVFIKQHPLFKGDIDVNSRVIEDSDLSQIISLFEETSRNYTGVNFSSAGTAKKILVVGFDPFFLDENNPVLSGSSNILHSNPSGISVLSMNSINTANGIGYIQSMIVPVRYTDFDSDLNPSMGEGKGIIENYIGKLLNNVDMIITLSRDGAPSDYNIDKYATQNRVGNVPCNLNFVREPDSDSITDTSKWIESNLPNELVLSPEVEFDFTYVDSTGITKDGSVDEPDPNEKMTRGSGGSYLSNEIFYRVARLREMISIDKPKTGHFHVSKFQEANEDLIFSRAKALVDIVKKAIDDGATGL
;
A
#
# COMPACT_ATOMS: atom_id res chain seq x y z
N MET A 1 -22.15 15.98 -22.85
CA MET A 1 -23.09 15.34 -23.82
C MET A 1 -24.47 15.27 -23.18
N SER A 2 -25.55 15.15 -23.97
CA SER A 2 -26.94 15.08 -23.44
C SER A 2 -27.46 13.65 -23.48
N PHE A 3 -28.13 13.21 -22.41
CA PHE A 3 -28.78 11.90 -22.29
C PHE A 3 -30.30 12.04 -22.37
N TYR A 4 -30.97 10.99 -22.86
CA TYR A 4 -32.39 11.02 -23.18
C TYR A 4 -33.20 10.02 -22.36
N PHE A 5 -34.45 10.36 -22.06
CA PHE A 5 -35.40 9.41 -21.52
C PHE A 5 -35.84 8.42 -22.61
N PHE A 6 -36.03 7.15 -22.25
CA PHE A 6 -36.14 6.04 -23.19
C PHE A 6 -37.44 6.01 -24.03
N THR A 7 -38.48 6.77 -23.64
CA THR A 7 -39.78 6.77 -24.33
C THR A 7 -40.58 8.05 -24.12
N GLU A 8 -41.85 8.06 -24.53
CA GLU A 8 -42.81 9.15 -24.35
C GLU A 8 -43.48 9.05 -22.96
N PRO A 9 -43.16 9.92 -21.97
CA PRO A 9 -43.64 9.74 -20.59
C PRO A 9 -45.15 9.84 -20.43
N LEU A 10 -45.83 10.55 -21.33
CA LEU A 10 -47.29 10.68 -21.32
C LEU A 10 -48.03 9.39 -21.70
N LYS A 11 -47.35 8.47 -22.40
CA LYS A 11 -47.94 7.18 -22.79
C LYS A 11 -47.73 6.09 -21.74
N LEU A 12 -46.75 6.25 -20.85
CA LEU A 12 -46.49 5.35 -19.73
C LEU A 12 -47.63 5.44 -18.69
N THR A 13 -48.15 4.27 -18.32
CA THR A 13 -48.95 4.15 -17.08
C THR A 13 -48.01 4.07 -15.88
N ASN A 14 -48.51 4.41 -14.69
CA ASN A 14 -47.72 4.24 -13.46
C ASN A 14 -47.39 2.76 -13.27
N GLN A 15 -46.11 2.48 -13.03
CA GLN A 15 -45.59 1.15 -12.78
C GLN A 15 -46.21 0.54 -11.52
N THR A 16 -46.53 -0.75 -11.60
CA THR A 16 -46.98 -1.57 -10.46
C THR A 16 -45.80 -2.22 -9.75
N GLU A 17 -46.00 -2.72 -8.52
CA GLU A 17 -44.98 -3.50 -7.79
C GLU A 17 -44.51 -4.73 -8.58
N TYR A 18 -45.43 -5.44 -9.25
CA TYR A 18 -45.10 -6.58 -10.10
C TYR A 18 -44.26 -6.24 -11.32
N GLN A 19 -44.04 -4.96 -11.61
CA GLN A 19 -43.25 -4.49 -12.74
C GLN A 19 -41.95 -3.80 -12.31
N SER A 20 -41.74 -3.58 -11.01
CA SER A 20 -40.57 -2.86 -10.51
C SER A 20 -39.33 -3.73 -10.45
N PHE A 21 -38.17 -3.09 -10.65
CA PHE A 21 -36.86 -3.65 -10.35
C PHE A 21 -36.74 -3.95 -8.85
N GLY A 22 -36.12 -5.07 -8.49
CA GLY A 22 -35.89 -5.43 -7.09
C GLY A 22 -36.15 -6.89 -6.77
N ALA A 23 -36.02 -7.22 -5.49
CA ALA A 23 -36.31 -8.55 -4.97
C ALA A 23 -37.81 -8.84 -5.05
N ILE A 24 -38.15 -9.97 -5.68
CA ILE A 24 -39.51 -10.53 -5.67
C ILE A 24 -39.68 -11.38 -4.41
N ASP A 25 -38.70 -12.24 -4.14
CA ASP A 25 -38.56 -13.03 -2.93
C ASP A 25 -37.07 -13.37 -2.69
N GLU A 26 -36.77 -14.31 -1.79
CA GLU A 26 -35.39 -14.70 -1.45
C GLU A 26 -34.62 -15.33 -2.63
N ASN A 27 -35.33 -15.92 -3.58
CA ASN A 27 -34.76 -16.68 -4.68
C ASN A 27 -34.95 -16.01 -6.05
N ASN A 28 -35.81 -15.00 -6.13
CA ASN A 28 -36.17 -14.31 -7.36
C ASN A 28 -35.89 -12.81 -7.28
N TYR A 29 -35.15 -12.27 -8.26
CA TYR A 29 -34.87 -10.84 -8.38
C TYR A 29 -35.08 -10.36 -9.81
N ARG A 30 -35.86 -9.29 -9.98
CA ARG A 30 -36.10 -8.69 -11.29
C ARG A 30 -34.98 -7.71 -11.65
N LEU A 31 -34.37 -7.91 -12.82
CA LEU A 31 -33.16 -7.20 -13.26
C LEU A 31 -33.44 -5.90 -14.06
N GLY A 32 -34.70 -5.59 -14.35
CA GLY A 32 -35.09 -4.36 -15.04
C GLY A 32 -36.47 -3.84 -14.63
N ASN A 33 -36.88 -2.71 -15.20
CA ASN A 33 -38.19 -2.13 -14.94
C ASN A 33 -39.13 -2.41 -16.12
N MET A 34 -40.30 -2.96 -15.82
CA MET A 34 -41.38 -3.15 -16.77
C MET A 34 -42.42 -2.03 -16.64
N PHE A 35 -43.20 -1.79 -17.69
CA PHE A 35 -44.25 -0.79 -17.74
C PHE A 35 -45.35 -1.25 -18.67
N SER A 36 -46.57 -0.78 -18.43
CA SER A 36 -47.64 -0.81 -19.41
C SER A 36 -47.76 0.56 -20.10
N ILE A 37 -48.25 0.55 -21.34
CA ILE A 37 -48.45 1.76 -22.15
C ILE A 37 -49.88 1.86 -22.64
N SER A 38 -50.39 3.08 -22.74
CA SER A 38 -51.77 3.36 -23.18
C SER A 38 -51.99 3.18 -24.70
N SER A 39 -50.92 3.27 -25.48
CA SER A 39 -50.87 3.08 -26.94
C SER A 39 -49.41 2.89 -27.34
N ASP A 40 -49.14 2.38 -28.55
CA ASP A 40 -47.78 2.20 -29.06
C ASP A 40 -46.96 3.49 -28.86
N ALA A 41 -45.79 3.35 -28.26
CA ALA A 41 -44.95 4.46 -27.81
C ALA A 41 -43.57 4.40 -28.47
N LYS A 42 -43.02 5.55 -28.82
CA LYS A 42 -41.68 5.61 -29.41
C LYS A 42 -40.62 5.14 -28.41
N ALA A 43 -39.71 4.29 -28.85
CA ALA A 43 -38.45 4.03 -28.16
C ALA A 43 -37.40 5.02 -28.66
N PHE A 44 -36.68 5.65 -27.74
CA PHE A 44 -35.60 6.60 -28.05
C PHE A 44 -34.27 6.07 -27.54
N ALA A 45 -33.22 6.17 -28.36
CA ALA A 45 -31.86 5.88 -27.94
C ALA A 45 -31.43 6.85 -26.82
N ILE A 46 -31.17 6.32 -25.63
CA ILE A 46 -30.71 7.07 -24.45
C ILE A 46 -29.36 7.76 -24.71
N THR A 47 -28.48 7.07 -25.43
CA THR A 47 -27.10 7.47 -25.77
C THR A 47 -26.71 6.91 -27.14
N ASP A 48 -25.58 7.36 -27.69
CA ASP A 48 -25.00 6.87 -28.93
C ASP A 48 -24.50 5.42 -28.75
N GLY A 49 -24.75 4.53 -29.71
CA GLY A 49 -24.29 3.14 -29.60
C GLY A 49 -24.65 2.21 -30.76
N LEU A 50 -24.05 1.02 -30.74
CA LEU A 50 -24.38 -0.08 -31.67
C LEU A 50 -25.64 -0.81 -31.21
N ILE A 51 -26.44 -1.26 -32.17
CA ILE A 51 -27.72 -1.95 -31.93
C ILE A 51 -27.67 -3.40 -32.42
N LEU A 52 -28.16 -4.30 -31.57
CA LEU A 52 -28.52 -5.68 -31.91
C LEU A 52 -30.00 -5.88 -31.60
N VAL A 53 -30.74 -6.55 -32.48
CA VAL A 53 -32.14 -6.91 -32.26
C VAL A 53 -32.25 -8.41 -32.03
N GLN A 54 -33.01 -8.82 -31.02
CA GLN A 54 -33.26 -10.22 -30.70
C GLN A 54 -34.75 -10.48 -30.48
N GLN A 55 -35.24 -11.61 -30.97
CA GLN A 55 -36.64 -11.99 -30.79
C GLN A 55 -36.90 -12.45 -29.35
N ILE A 56 -38.07 -12.09 -28.83
CA ILE A 56 -38.49 -12.52 -27.48
C ILE A 56 -39.12 -13.90 -27.59
N GLY A 57 -38.39 -14.94 -27.16
CA GLY A 57 -38.82 -16.33 -27.28
C GLY A 57 -39.37 -16.63 -28.69
N THR A 58 -40.61 -17.10 -28.77
CA THR A 58 -41.31 -17.37 -30.04
C THR A 58 -42.38 -16.33 -30.40
N THR A 59 -42.35 -15.15 -29.75
CA THR A 59 -43.36 -14.10 -29.92
C THR A 59 -43.07 -13.17 -31.11
N ASP A 60 -44.06 -12.42 -31.58
CA ASP A 60 -43.86 -11.34 -32.58
C ASP A 60 -43.38 -10.02 -31.94
N ARG A 61 -42.59 -10.11 -30.87
CA ARG A 61 -41.99 -8.97 -30.16
C ARG A 61 -40.48 -9.15 -30.06
N TYR A 62 -39.77 -8.04 -30.02
CA TYR A 62 -38.33 -7.99 -30.09
C TYR A 62 -37.75 -7.13 -28.97
N ASN A 63 -36.51 -7.39 -28.60
CA ASN A 63 -35.72 -6.53 -27.75
C ASN A 63 -34.65 -5.82 -28.60
N ILE A 64 -34.38 -4.55 -28.28
CA ILE A 64 -33.26 -3.81 -28.85
C ILE A 64 -32.17 -3.74 -27.77
N ILE A 65 -30.98 -4.24 -28.08
CA ILE A 65 -29.79 -4.19 -27.23
C ILE A 65 -28.91 -3.08 -27.78
N LEU A 66 -28.67 -2.06 -26.97
CA LEU A 66 -27.80 -0.94 -27.30
C LEU A 66 -26.51 -1.07 -26.49
N LYS A 67 -25.37 -1.16 -27.18
CA LYS A 67 -24.04 -1.04 -26.59
C LYS A 67 -23.58 0.42 -26.65
N PRO A 68 -23.45 1.12 -25.51
CA PRO A 68 -23.04 2.52 -25.51
C PRO A 68 -21.65 2.73 -26.11
N SER A 69 -21.52 3.80 -26.89
CA SER A 69 -20.24 4.40 -27.29
C SER A 69 -19.94 5.68 -26.50
N VAL A 70 -20.96 6.22 -25.83
CA VAL A 70 -20.89 7.41 -24.97
C VAL A 70 -21.46 7.07 -23.59
N GLU A 71 -20.61 7.21 -22.57
CA GLU A 71 -20.93 6.93 -21.16
C GLU A 71 -21.39 8.20 -20.41
N PRO A 72 -22.37 8.11 -19.49
CA PRO A 72 -22.77 9.24 -18.66
C PRO A 72 -21.80 9.44 -17.49
N ASP A 73 -21.40 10.69 -17.25
CA ASP A 73 -20.56 11.05 -16.10
C ASP A 73 -21.41 11.18 -14.82
N LEU A 74 -21.81 10.02 -14.28
CA LEU A 74 -22.63 9.92 -13.06
C LEU A 74 -21.84 9.41 -11.85
N ASN A 75 -20.53 9.20 -12.01
CA ASN A 75 -19.69 8.45 -11.07
C ASN A 75 -20.27 7.06 -10.72
N LEU A 76 -20.90 6.41 -11.71
CA LEU A 76 -21.34 5.02 -11.66
C LEU A 76 -20.36 4.15 -12.47
N PRO A 77 -20.34 2.82 -12.30
CA PRO A 77 -19.62 1.95 -13.24
C PRO A 77 -20.11 2.18 -14.68
N LYS A 78 -19.24 1.90 -15.66
CA LYS A 78 -19.60 2.05 -17.08
C LYS A 78 -20.75 1.14 -17.47
N ILE A 79 -21.56 1.56 -18.44
CA ILE A 79 -22.71 0.81 -18.90
C ILE A 79 -22.27 -0.15 -20.01
N SER A 80 -22.33 -1.46 -19.74
CA SER A 80 -22.09 -2.49 -20.76
C SER A 80 -23.17 -2.47 -21.83
N TYR A 81 -24.45 -2.49 -21.42
CA TYR A 81 -25.60 -2.61 -22.32
C TYR A 81 -26.86 -1.92 -21.75
N ILE A 82 -27.69 -1.40 -22.65
CA ILE A 82 -29.05 -0.93 -22.39
C ILE A 82 -30.01 -1.76 -23.25
N ILE A 83 -30.97 -2.46 -22.64
CA ILE A 83 -31.91 -3.31 -23.36
C ILE A 83 -33.32 -2.72 -23.27
N TYR A 84 -33.89 -2.38 -24.42
CA TYR A 84 -35.28 -1.95 -24.58
C TYR A 84 -36.13 -3.19 -24.81
N LYS A 85 -37.08 -3.44 -23.92
CA LYS A 85 -37.87 -4.67 -23.88
C LYS A 85 -39.23 -4.49 -24.55
N GLY A 86 -39.60 -5.40 -25.45
CA GLY A 86 -40.97 -5.49 -25.96
C GLY A 86 -41.33 -4.55 -27.13
N ILE A 87 -40.42 -4.42 -28.09
CA ILE A 87 -40.58 -3.67 -29.34
C ILE A 87 -41.45 -4.42 -30.34
N LYS A 88 -42.31 -3.68 -31.03
CA LYS A 88 -43.26 -4.15 -32.02
C LYS A 88 -42.56 -4.53 -33.31
N LYS A 89 -42.75 -5.77 -33.78
CA LYS A 89 -42.15 -6.29 -35.02
C LYS A 89 -42.32 -5.37 -36.22
N SER A 90 -43.55 -4.90 -36.49
CA SER A 90 -43.86 -4.09 -37.68
C SER A 90 -43.17 -2.73 -37.68
N SER A 91 -42.63 -2.27 -36.55
CA SER A 91 -41.83 -1.04 -36.49
C SER A 91 -40.42 -1.25 -37.06
N LEU A 92 -39.90 -2.49 -37.04
CA LEU A 92 -38.53 -2.84 -37.45
C LEU A 92 -38.47 -3.71 -38.71
N ILE A 93 -39.44 -4.60 -38.91
CA ILE A 93 -39.39 -5.70 -39.89
C ILE A 93 -40.69 -5.72 -40.72
N SER A 94 -40.55 -5.90 -42.04
CA SER A 94 -41.65 -6.05 -42.99
C SER A 94 -41.37 -7.24 -43.92
N GLY A 95 -41.99 -8.39 -43.64
CA GLY A 95 -41.62 -9.65 -44.29
C GLY A 95 -40.21 -10.06 -43.87
N ASP A 96 -39.33 -10.32 -44.83
CA ASP A 96 -37.92 -10.67 -44.59
C ASP A 96 -36.99 -9.43 -44.63
N LYS A 97 -37.54 -8.23 -44.82
CA LYS A 97 -36.80 -6.97 -44.97
C LYS A 97 -36.93 -6.08 -43.75
N VAL A 98 -35.98 -5.16 -43.60
CA VAL A 98 -36.13 -4.03 -42.66
C VAL A 98 -37.32 -3.18 -43.11
N ALA A 99 -38.14 -2.76 -42.15
CA ALA A 99 -39.32 -1.94 -42.39
C ALA A 99 -38.96 -0.62 -43.08
N ALA A 100 -39.96 0.04 -43.65
CA ALA A 100 -39.75 1.22 -44.50
C ALA A 100 -38.93 2.32 -43.79
N PRO A 101 -38.08 3.08 -44.51
CA PRO A 101 -37.22 4.12 -43.92
C PRO A 101 -38.01 5.29 -43.33
N ILE A 102 -39.32 5.36 -43.54
CA ILE A 102 -40.20 6.34 -42.92
C ILE A 102 -40.70 5.93 -41.52
N ASN A 103 -40.50 4.66 -41.14
CA ASN A 103 -41.04 4.14 -39.89
C ASN A 103 -40.35 4.76 -38.69
N ASN A 104 -39.01 4.78 -38.68
CA ASN A 104 -38.23 5.37 -37.61
C ASN A 104 -36.82 5.74 -38.09
N ASP A 105 -36.03 6.37 -37.22
CA ASP A 105 -34.68 6.83 -37.59
C ASP A 105 -33.73 5.65 -37.79
N LEU A 106 -33.86 4.56 -37.03
CA LEU A 106 -33.03 3.36 -37.20
C LEU A 106 -33.23 2.72 -38.58
N THR A 107 -34.47 2.47 -39.00
CA THR A 107 -34.75 1.92 -40.33
C THR A 107 -34.29 2.87 -41.42
N LYS A 108 -34.48 4.18 -41.24
CA LYS A 108 -33.96 5.19 -42.16
C LYS A 108 -32.44 5.10 -42.33
N PHE A 109 -31.69 4.98 -41.23
CA PHE A 109 -30.23 4.85 -41.27
C PHE A 109 -29.81 3.55 -41.96
N ILE A 110 -30.46 2.43 -41.65
CA ILE A 110 -30.14 1.14 -42.27
C ILE A 110 -30.35 1.19 -43.80
N HIS A 111 -31.50 1.71 -44.26
CA HIS A 111 -31.76 1.85 -45.69
C HIS A 111 -30.76 2.79 -46.37
N ALA A 112 -30.43 3.92 -45.74
CA ALA A 112 -29.43 4.86 -46.27
C ALA A 112 -28.04 4.23 -46.35
N SER A 113 -27.63 3.43 -45.35
CA SER A 113 -26.36 2.70 -45.35
C SER A 113 -26.34 1.64 -46.46
N ALA A 114 -27.43 0.90 -46.66
CA ALA A 114 -27.54 -0.06 -47.76
C ALA A 114 -27.44 0.64 -49.13
N GLU A 115 -28.17 1.75 -49.33
CA GLU A 115 -28.09 2.56 -50.56
C GLU A 115 -26.66 3.03 -50.84
N GLN A 116 -25.95 3.51 -49.81
CA GLN A 116 -24.56 3.95 -49.94
C GLN A 116 -23.61 2.82 -50.30
N TRP A 117 -23.75 1.66 -49.65
CA TRP A 117 -22.91 0.49 -49.89
C TRP A 117 -23.04 -0.01 -51.34
N TYR A 118 -24.27 -0.24 -51.81
CA TYR A 118 -24.51 -0.69 -53.18
C TYR A 118 -24.12 0.37 -54.23
N ALA A 119 -24.34 1.66 -53.92
CA ALA A 119 -23.89 2.74 -54.81
C ALA A 119 -22.36 2.80 -54.94
N ALA A 120 -21.62 2.52 -53.88
CA ALA A 120 -20.16 2.45 -53.91
C ALA A 120 -19.65 1.32 -54.83
N ASP A 121 -20.38 0.20 -54.87
CA ASP A 121 -20.11 -0.94 -55.76
C ASP A 121 -20.67 -0.76 -57.19
N GLY A 122 -21.34 0.37 -57.48
CA GLY A 122 -21.87 0.69 -58.79
C GLY A 122 -23.06 -0.18 -59.22
N VAL A 123 -23.76 -0.79 -58.27
CA VAL A 123 -24.90 -1.68 -58.48
C VAL A 123 -26.17 -1.13 -57.79
N PRO A 124 -27.37 -1.38 -58.34
CA PRO A 124 -28.61 -1.01 -57.64
C PRO A 124 -28.83 -1.93 -56.42
N VAL A 125 -29.47 -1.40 -55.37
CA VAL A 125 -29.88 -2.17 -54.19
C VAL A 125 -30.84 -3.30 -54.63
N PRO A 126 -30.55 -4.58 -54.34
CA PRO A 126 -31.43 -5.70 -54.66
C PRO A 126 -32.80 -5.57 -53.99
N ASP A 127 -33.84 -6.14 -54.61
CA ASP A 127 -35.20 -6.13 -54.04
C ASP A 127 -35.30 -6.84 -52.68
N THR A 128 -34.37 -7.75 -52.37
CA THR A 128 -34.26 -8.46 -51.09
C THR A 128 -33.64 -7.61 -49.98
N GLU A 129 -33.04 -6.45 -50.30
CA GLU A 129 -32.27 -5.63 -49.36
C GLU A 129 -32.96 -4.31 -49.00
N PRO A 130 -32.74 -3.74 -47.80
CA PRO A 130 -31.96 -4.32 -46.69
C PRO A 130 -32.70 -5.50 -46.02
N ALA A 131 -32.06 -6.66 -45.96
CA ALA A 131 -32.59 -7.84 -45.30
C ALA A 131 -32.62 -7.62 -43.78
N ALA A 132 -33.73 -7.98 -43.12
CA ALA A 132 -33.85 -7.81 -41.67
C ALA A 132 -32.88 -8.74 -40.91
N SER A 133 -32.58 -9.91 -41.48
CA SER A 133 -31.75 -10.92 -40.82
C SER A 133 -30.34 -10.39 -40.55
N THR A 134 -29.69 -9.86 -41.57
CA THR A 134 -28.33 -9.30 -41.49
C THR A 134 -28.31 -7.90 -40.89
N SER A 135 -29.21 -7.01 -41.33
CA SER A 135 -29.14 -5.58 -40.97
C SER A 135 -29.54 -5.27 -39.51
N LEU A 136 -30.21 -6.19 -38.83
CA LEU A 136 -30.60 -6.06 -37.42
C LEU A 136 -29.89 -7.07 -36.51
N GLY A 137 -29.00 -7.90 -37.06
CA GLY A 137 -28.29 -8.95 -36.33
C GLY A 137 -29.19 -10.12 -35.87
N LEU A 138 -30.27 -10.41 -36.58
CA LEU A 138 -31.14 -11.56 -36.30
C LEU A 138 -30.56 -12.89 -36.83
N GLU A 139 -29.51 -12.84 -37.66
CA GLU A 139 -28.73 -14.05 -38.00
C GLU A 139 -28.22 -14.74 -36.73
N TYR A 140 -27.84 -13.97 -35.70
CA TYR A 140 -27.40 -14.51 -34.41
C TYR A 140 -28.54 -15.21 -33.67
N SER A 141 -28.61 -16.53 -33.85
CA SER A 141 -29.69 -17.38 -33.35
C SER A 141 -29.22 -18.81 -33.10
N ALA A 142 -29.90 -19.51 -32.19
CA ALA A 142 -29.65 -20.93 -31.88
C ALA A 142 -29.80 -21.87 -33.10
N SER A 143 -30.65 -21.48 -34.05
CA SER A 143 -30.99 -22.29 -35.22
C SER A 143 -30.23 -21.92 -36.50
N ASN A 144 -29.25 -21.00 -36.44
CA ASN A 144 -28.50 -20.62 -37.64
C ASN A 144 -27.64 -21.83 -38.11
N PRO A 145 -27.70 -22.22 -39.40
CA PRO A 145 -26.85 -23.29 -39.91
C PRO A 145 -25.37 -22.91 -39.97
N ASP A 146 -25.04 -21.61 -39.98
CA ASP A 146 -23.67 -21.14 -39.88
C ASP A 146 -23.24 -21.07 -38.41
N THR A 147 -22.14 -21.77 -38.09
CA THR A 147 -21.59 -21.83 -36.74
C THR A 147 -21.08 -20.47 -36.26
N GLU A 148 -20.70 -19.56 -37.17
CA GLU A 148 -20.31 -18.17 -36.88
C GLU A 148 -21.47 -17.44 -36.17
N PHE A 149 -22.67 -17.55 -36.74
CA PHE A 149 -23.89 -16.89 -36.24
C PHE A 149 -24.70 -17.74 -35.25
N THR A 150 -24.23 -18.93 -34.88
CA THR A 150 -24.92 -19.75 -33.89
C THR A 150 -24.71 -19.16 -32.49
N THR A 151 -25.81 -18.71 -31.86
CA THR A 151 -25.79 -18.18 -30.48
C THR A 151 -26.94 -18.73 -29.63
N GLU A 152 -26.60 -19.43 -28.55
CA GLU A 152 -27.50 -19.97 -27.55
C GLU A 152 -27.66 -19.02 -26.37
N ASP A 153 -28.71 -19.20 -25.56
CA ASP A 153 -29.00 -18.33 -24.41
C ASP A 153 -27.86 -18.19 -23.39
N PRO A 154 -27.02 -19.22 -23.12
CA PRO A 154 -25.84 -19.09 -22.26
C PRO A 154 -24.67 -18.30 -22.89
N ASP A 155 -24.66 -18.08 -24.20
CA ASP A 155 -23.55 -17.38 -24.87
C ASP A 155 -23.52 -15.91 -24.50
N GLU A 156 -22.32 -15.34 -24.38
CA GLU A 156 -22.10 -13.94 -24.01
C GLU A 156 -22.50 -12.98 -25.15
N LEU A 157 -23.10 -11.83 -24.82
CA LEU A 157 -23.40 -10.79 -25.80
C LEU A 157 -22.16 -10.17 -26.43
N ASP A 158 -21.04 -10.16 -25.69
CA ASP A 158 -19.76 -9.65 -26.17
C ASP A 158 -19.33 -10.34 -27.48
N LYS A 159 -19.71 -11.61 -27.69
CA LYS A 159 -19.43 -12.35 -28.93
C LYS A 159 -19.84 -11.58 -30.19
N VAL A 160 -20.95 -10.84 -30.16
CA VAL A 160 -21.49 -10.15 -31.33
C VAL A 160 -21.01 -8.71 -31.44
N PHE A 161 -20.85 -8.02 -30.32
CA PHE A 161 -20.43 -6.62 -30.33
C PHE A 161 -18.92 -6.41 -30.54
N TYR A 162 -18.13 -7.47 -30.40
CA TYR A 162 -16.67 -7.46 -30.61
C TYR A 162 -16.21 -8.48 -31.66
N SER A 163 -17.13 -9.00 -32.46
CA SER A 163 -16.83 -9.98 -33.52
C SER A 163 -16.17 -9.31 -34.74
N SER A 164 -15.39 -10.11 -35.48
CA SER A 164 -14.80 -9.72 -36.76
C SER A 164 -15.61 -10.17 -37.99
N ASP A 165 -16.85 -10.64 -37.77
CA ASP A 165 -17.74 -11.24 -38.75
C ASP A 165 -18.05 -10.27 -39.91
N SER A 166 -18.50 -10.84 -41.02
CA SER A 166 -18.94 -10.05 -42.19
C SER A 166 -20.22 -9.22 -41.96
N LEU A 167 -20.95 -9.49 -40.87
CA LEU A 167 -22.19 -8.80 -40.52
C LEU A 167 -21.90 -7.50 -39.75
N THR A 168 -22.32 -6.36 -40.29
CA THR A 168 -22.19 -5.06 -39.62
C THR A 168 -23.47 -4.67 -38.88
N LEU A 169 -23.36 -4.41 -37.57
CA LEU A 169 -24.48 -3.93 -36.75
C LEU A 169 -24.80 -2.44 -37.00
N PRO A 170 -26.07 -2.03 -36.94
CA PRO A 170 -26.45 -0.64 -37.12
C PRO A 170 -26.07 0.23 -35.91
N PHE A 171 -25.73 1.49 -36.18
CA PHE A 171 -25.47 2.50 -35.16
C PHE A 171 -26.71 3.40 -34.96
N ALA A 172 -27.00 3.76 -33.70
CA ALA A 172 -28.01 4.76 -33.36
C ALA A 172 -27.38 5.92 -32.59
N PHE A 173 -27.77 7.13 -32.96
CA PHE A 173 -27.41 8.33 -32.22
C PHE A 173 -28.41 8.59 -31.09
N ALA A 174 -27.94 9.19 -30.00
CA ALA A 174 -28.77 9.66 -28.91
C ALA A 174 -29.91 10.52 -29.46
N SER A 175 -31.12 10.35 -28.92
CA SER A 175 -32.40 10.91 -29.39
C SER A 175 -33.07 10.23 -30.59
N ASN A 176 -32.37 9.36 -31.33
CA ASN A 176 -32.99 8.65 -32.45
C ASN A 176 -34.21 7.86 -31.99
N TYR A 177 -35.27 7.93 -32.77
CA TYR A 177 -36.42 7.04 -32.65
C TYR A 177 -36.04 5.69 -33.26
N ILE A 178 -35.95 4.65 -32.43
CA ILE A 178 -35.35 3.35 -32.80
C ILE A 178 -36.36 2.21 -32.96
N GLY A 179 -37.66 2.49 -32.79
CA GLY A 179 -38.72 1.49 -32.89
C GLY A 179 -39.91 1.83 -31.99
N ASP A 180 -41.02 1.11 -32.12
CA ASP A 180 -42.20 1.30 -31.28
C ASP A 180 -42.29 0.22 -30.20
N PHE A 181 -42.46 0.63 -28.96
CA PHE A 181 -42.93 -0.25 -27.90
C PHE A 181 -44.35 -0.74 -28.19
N ASP A 182 -44.56 -2.05 -28.07
CA ASP A 182 -45.83 -2.69 -28.42
C ASP A 182 -46.84 -2.57 -27.27
N SER A 183 -47.98 -1.92 -27.53
CA SER A 183 -49.03 -1.73 -26.52
C SER A 183 -49.86 -2.98 -26.22
N SER A 184 -49.65 -4.09 -26.93
CA SER A 184 -50.34 -5.35 -26.66
C SER A 184 -49.86 -6.08 -25.39
N GLY A 185 -48.79 -5.62 -24.75
CA GLY A 185 -48.25 -6.22 -23.54
C GLY A 185 -47.27 -5.29 -22.81
N ASP A 186 -46.65 -5.81 -21.75
CA ASP A 186 -45.68 -5.04 -20.98
C ASP A 186 -44.39 -4.80 -21.76
N ILE A 187 -43.80 -3.62 -21.55
CA ILE A 187 -42.56 -3.14 -22.15
C ILE A 187 -41.56 -2.87 -21.03
N GLY A 188 -40.29 -2.63 -21.31
CA GLY A 188 -39.34 -2.40 -20.23
C GLY A 188 -37.99 -1.87 -20.64
N LEU A 189 -37.16 -1.64 -19.61
CA LEU A 189 -35.80 -1.16 -19.72
C LEU A 189 -34.91 -1.90 -18.73
N THR A 190 -33.78 -2.41 -19.23
CA THR A 190 -32.72 -3.03 -18.41
C THR A 190 -31.41 -2.27 -18.68
N ILE A 191 -30.74 -1.84 -17.62
CA ILE A 191 -29.45 -1.13 -17.69
C ILE A 191 -28.42 -1.99 -16.95
N ILE A 192 -27.34 -2.34 -17.64
CA ILE A 192 -26.33 -3.28 -17.16
C ILE A 192 -24.98 -2.58 -17.08
N PHE A 193 -24.35 -2.63 -15.92
CA PHE A 193 -23.02 -2.11 -15.65
C PHE A 193 -21.92 -3.13 -15.90
N GLU A 194 -20.72 -2.63 -16.18
CA GLU A 194 -19.50 -3.43 -16.23
C GLU A 194 -19.14 -3.96 -14.84
N LYS A 195 -18.84 -5.25 -14.75
CA LYS A 195 -18.35 -5.93 -13.55
C LYS A 195 -17.36 -7.03 -13.93
N ILE A 196 -16.23 -7.12 -13.24
CA ILE A 196 -15.29 -8.24 -13.41
C ILE A 196 -15.95 -9.53 -12.91
N GLY A 197 -15.81 -10.62 -13.67
CA GLY A 197 -16.44 -11.91 -13.36
C GLY A 197 -17.90 -12.01 -13.78
N TYR A 198 -18.47 -11.00 -14.46
CA TYR A 198 -19.83 -11.07 -14.98
C TYR A 198 -19.94 -10.56 -16.42
N ARG A 199 -20.55 -11.37 -17.29
CA ARG A 199 -20.83 -11.03 -18.69
C ARG A 199 -22.29 -11.33 -19.05
N PRO A 200 -23.05 -10.34 -19.55
CA PRO A 200 -24.45 -10.56 -19.95
C PRO A 200 -24.57 -11.52 -21.14
N THR A 201 -25.60 -12.37 -21.13
CA THR A 201 -25.78 -13.44 -22.14
C THR A 201 -26.97 -13.19 -23.06
N PHE A 202 -27.09 -13.98 -24.14
CA PHE A 202 -28.23 -13.91 -25.05
C PHE A 202 -29.58 -14.17 -24.36
N LYS A 203 -29.59 -14.91 -23.25
CA LYS A 203 -30.79 -15.10 -22.41
C LYS A 203 -31.43 -13.77 -22.05
N ILE A 204 -30.67 -12.81 -21.52
CA ILE A 204 -31.22 -11.50 -21.14
C ILE A 204 -31.64 -10.68 -22.36
N ALA A 205 -31.04 -10.91 -23.53
CA ALA A 205 -31.46 -10.27 -24.77
C ALA A 205 -32.77 -10.85 -25.33
N ARG A 206 -33.13 -12.11 -25.01
CA ARG A 206 -34.30 -12.82 -25.57
C ARG A 206 -35.48 -12.97 -24.59
N GLU A 207 -35.31 -12.59 -23.33
CA GLU A 207 -36.39 -12.55 -22.35
C GLU A 207 -37.12 -11.20 -22.33
N LEU A 208 -38.44 -11.21 -22.13
CA LEU A 208 -39.20 -9.98 -21.91
C LEU A 208 -38.94 -9.42 -20.52
N ASP A 209 -39.31 -10.18 -19.48
CA ASP A 209 -39.04 -9.88 -18.08
C ASP A 209 -37.87 -10.76 -17.62
N SER A 210 -36.75 -10.13 -17.31
CA SER A 210 -35.52 -10.83 -16.94
C SER A 210 -35.44 -10.97 -15.43
N ILE A 211 -35.68 -12.20 -14.96
CA ILE A 211 -35.70 -12.55 -13.55
C ILE A 211 -34.55 -13.52 -13.27
N MET A 212 -33.69 -13.13 -12.33
CA MET A 212 -32.69 -14.03 -11.77
C MET A 212 -33.39 -14.95 -10.76
N THR A 213 -33.34 -16.25 -11.01
CA THR A 213 -33.99 -17.28 -10.19
C THR A 213 -32.96 -18.29 -9.70
N PHE A 214 -33.03 -18.62 -8.41
CA PHE A 214 -32.25 -19.68 -7.77
C PHE A 214 -33.14 -20.76 -7.18
N ASP A 215 -32.62 -21.98 -7.07
CA ASP A 215 -33.29 -23.02 -6.31
C ASP A 215 -33.22 -22.71 -4.81
N PRO A 216 -34.32 -22.87 -4.05
CA PRO A 216 -34.29 -22.69 -2.61
C PRO A 216 -33.28 -23.63 -1.93
N LEU A 217 -32.56 -23.11 -0.94
CA LEU A 217 -31.68 -23.93 -0.11
C LEU A 217 -32.46 -25.03 0.63
N SER A 218 -31.75 -26.11 0.98
CA SER A 218 -32.31 -27.15 1.84
C SER A 218 -32.66 -26.61 3.23
N GLY A 219 -33.44 -27.33 4.03
CA GLY A 219 -33.82 -26.87 5.39
C GLY A 219 -32.65 -26.77 6.39
N SER A 220 -31.49 -27.32 6.04
CA SER A 220 -30.24 -27.28 6.83
C SER A 220 -29.06 -27.19 5.87
N PRO A 221 -28.89 -26.06 5.15
CA PRO A 221 -27.84 -25.96 4.14
C PRO A 221 -26.47 -25.95 4.81
N THR A 222 -25.46 -26.47 4.11
CA THR A 222 -24.08 -26.30 4.54
C THR A 222 -23.66 -24.84 4.44
N GLN A 223 -22.55 -24.48 5.09
CA GLN A 223 -21.99 -23.15 4.96
C GLN A 223 -21.58 -22.88 3.50
N ALA A 224 -21.02 -23.87 2.81
CA ALA A 224 -20.66 -23.76 1.40
C ALA A 224 -21.88 -23.57 0.48
N GLU A 225 -22.98 -24.29 0.69
CA GLU A 225 -24.22 -24.10 -0.08
C GLU A 225 -24.78 -22.68 0.10
N SER A 226 -24.78 -22.18 1.34
CA SER A 226 -25.26 -20.84 1.67
C SER A 226 -24.38 -19.75 1.04
N PHE A 227 -23.06 -19.92 1.11
CA PHE A 227 -22.09 -19.01 0.52
C PHE A 227 -22.13 -19.03 -1.02
N ALA A 228 -22.27 -20.20 -1.65
CA ALA A 228 -22.38 -20.32 -3.10
C ALA A 228 -23.62 -19.59 -3.65
N LEU A 229 -24.75 -19.63 -2.94
CA LEU A 229 -25.92 -18.84 -3.30
C LEU A 229 -25.65 -17.34 -3.15
N LYS A 230 -25.03 -16.93 -2.04
CA LYS A 230 -24.66 -15.53 -1.78
C LYS A 230 -23.74 -14.98 -2.87
N ASP A 231 -22.73 -15.75 -3.29
CA ASP A 231 -21.80 -15.41 -4.36
C ASP A 231 -22.51 -15.18 -5.70
N LYS A 232 -23.42 -16.09 -6.08
CA LYS A 232 -24.23 -15.92 -7.30
C LYS A 232 -25.14 -14.68 -7.25
N LYS A 233 -25.63 -14.31 -6.06
CA LYS A 233 -26.47 -13.11 -5.87
C LYS A 233 -25.71 -11.79 -6.08
N GLU A 234 -24.39 -11.78 -5.97
CA GLU A 234 -23.56 -10.57 -6.19
C GLU A 234 -23.73 -9.98 -7.60
N VAL A 235 -24.16 -10.79 -8.57
CA VAL A 235 -24.41 -10.35 -9.96
C VAL A 235 -25.43 -9.21 -10.04
N VAL A 236 -26.39 -9.16 -9.11
CA VAL A 236 -27.44 -8.13 -9.08
C VAL A 236 -26.88 -6.70 -8.98
N LEU A 237 -25.68 -6.54 -8.41
CA LEU A 237 -24.98 -5.25 -8.30
C LEU A 237 -24.47 -4.72 -9.65
N SER A 238 -24.60 -5.51 -10.72
CA SER A 238 -24.35 -5.09 -12.11
C SER A 238 -25.60 -4.48 -12.77
N TYR A 239 -26.71 -4.36 -12.04
CA TYR A 239 -27.98 -3.83 -12.54
C TYR A 239 -28.45 -2.65 -11.69
N ILE A 240 -29.26 -1.78 -12.30
CA ILE A 240 -29.79 -0.60 -11.62
C ILE A 240 -31.27 -0.39 -11.96
N ASP A 241 -32.05 0.04 -10.97
CA ASP A 241 -33.40 0.54 -11.20
C ASP A 241 -33.34 1.78 -12.10
N SER A 242 -34.07 1.76 -13.21
CA SER A 242 -34.21 2.91 -14.11
C SER A 242 -34.70 4.18 -13.39
N SER A 243 -35.50 4.06 -12.33
CA SER A 243 -35.89 5.16 -11.43
C SER A 243 -34.66 5.82 -10.79
N ALA A 244 -33.75 5.01 -10.23
CA ALA A 244 -32.53 5.51 -9.60
C ALA A 244 -31.50 6.02 -10.62
N PHE A 245 -31.42 5.36 -11.78
CA PHE A 245 -30.58 5.81 -12.90
C PHE A 245 -31.02 7.18 -13.44
N PHE A 246 -32.30 7.35 -13.78
CA PHE A 246 -32.81 8.64 -14.25
C PHE A 246 -32.82 9.68 -13.12
N GLY A 247 -33.07 9.26 -11.88
CA GLY A 247 -32.96 10.12 -10.69
C GLY A 247 -31.55 10.68 -10.47
N ALA A 248 -30.52 10.04 -11.07
CA ALA A 248 -29.16 10.55 -11.04
C ALA A 248 -28.94 11.84 -11.83
N PHE A 249 -29.82 12.11 -12.81
CA PHE A 249 -29.76 13.31 -13.62
C PHE A 249 -30.44 14.51 -12.96
N ASN A 250 -30.95 14.42 -11.72
CA ASN A 250 -31.64 15.53 -11.05
C ASN A 250 -30.82 16.84 -11.00
N GLY A 251 -29.49 16.74 -10.85
CA GLY A 251 -28.57 17.90 -10.89
C GLY A 251 -28.04 18.26 -12.29
N LEU A 252 -27.95 17.29 -13.21
CA LEU A 252 -27.31 17.46 -14.53
C LEU A 252 -28.30 17.82 -15.65
N GLY A 253 -29.55 17.40 -15.50
CA GLY A 253 -30.60 17.50 -16.51
C GLY A 253 -30.68 16.27 -17.43
N LEU A 254 -31.91 15.87 -17.76
CA LEU A 254 -32.23 14.79 -18.70
C LEU A 254 -33.10 15.33 -19.84
N LYS A 255 -32.86 14.91 -21.08
CA LYS A 255 -33.70 15.28 -22.23
C LYS A 255 -34.94 14.38 -22.29
N VAL A 256 -36.12 14.99 -22.16
CA VAL A 256 -37.40 14.28 -22.10
C VAL A 256 -38.31 14.76 -23.23
N PHE A 257 -38.90 13.81 -23.96
CA PHE A 257 -39.79 14.11 -25.09
C PHE A 257 -41.16 14.62 -24.59
N ASN A 258 -41.61 15.76 -25.12
CA ASN A 258 -42.84 16.42 -24.71
C ASN A 258 -44.02 16.26 -25.70
N GLY A 259 -43.89 15.38 -26.70
CA GLY A 259 -44.85 15.20 -27.79
C GLY A 259 -44.44 15.88 -29.10
N THR A 260 -43.62 16.92 -29.05
CA THR A 260 -43.13 17.66 -30.24
C THR A 260 -41.61 17.66 -30.37
N GLY A 261 -40.88 17.59 -29.27
CA GLY A 261 -39.43 17.54 -29.23
C GLY A 261 -38.90 17.27 -27.82
N PHE A 262 -37.58 17.33 -27.66
CA PHE A 262 -36.92 17.09 -26.37
C PHE A 262 -36.71 18.37 -25.58
N THR A 263 -37.00 18.31 -24.27
CA THR A 263 -36.79 19.41 -23.32
C THR A 263 -35.91 18.94 -22.17
N ASN A 264 -35.05 19.81 -21.64
CA ASN A 264 -34.22 19.45 -20.49
C ASN A 264 -35.05 19.50 -19.20
N LYS A 265 -35.00 18.46 -18.38
CA LYS A 265 -35.74 18.33 -17.12
C LYS A 265 -34.75 18.08 -15.98
N ASN A 266 -34.93 18.78 -14.87
CA ASN A 266 -34.16 18.63 -13.63
C ASN A 266 -35.09 18.83 -12.42
N GLY A 267 -34.61 18.50 -11.21
CA GLY A 267 -35.35 18.63 -9.96
C GLY A 267 -36.82 18.15 -10.05
N ASP A 268 -37.74 18.99 -9.60
CA ASP A 268 -39.18 18.68 -9.57
C ASP A 268 -39.76 18.34 -10.94
N ALA A 269 -39.28 18.98 -12.02
CA ALA A 269 -39.78 18.71 -13.37
C ALA A 269 -39.34 17.33 -13.86
N LEU A 270 -38.13 16.89 -13.53
CA LEU A 270 -37.68 15.53 -13.83
C LEU A 270 -38.45 14.52 -13.01
N PHE A 271 -38.68 14.81 -11.73
CA PHE A 271 -39.47 13.94 -10.87
C PHE A 271 -40.90 13.73 -11.41
N ASN A 272 -41.62 14.84 -11.67
CA ASN A 272 -43.03 14.79 -12.07
C ASN A 272 -43.25 14.17 -13.46
N ASP A 273 -42.30 14.35 -14.39
CA ASP A 273 -42.48 13.88 -15.77
C ASP A 273 -41.95 12.46 -15.96
N VAL A 274 -40.92 12.05 -15.20
CA VAL A 274 -40.19 10.78 -15.40
C VAL A 274 -40.25 9.89 -14.16
N ILE A 275 -39.70 10.35 -13.04
CA ILE A 275 -39.49 9.49 -11.86
C ILE A 275 -40.83 9.04 -11.27
N SER A 276 -41.84 9.90 -11.26
CA SER A 276 -43.17 9.61 -10.70
C SER A 276 -43.90 8.46 -11.40
N LYS A 277 -43.46 8.06 -12.61
CA LYS A 277 -43.99 6.91 -13.35
C LYS A 277 -43.53 5.58 -12.79
N HIS A 278 -42.48 5.58 -11.97
CA HIS A 278 -41.89 4.38 -11.38
C HIS A 278 -42.57 4.02 -10.05
N PHE A 279 -42.53 2.74 -9.71
CA PHE A 279 -42.98 2.26 -8.41
C PHE A 279 -42.04 2.79 -7.31
N ASN A 280 -40.73 2.53 -7.47
CA ASN A 280 -39.63 2.91 -6.57
C ASN A 280 -39.23 4.40 -6.63
N LYS A 281 -40.15 5.29 -7.04
CA LYS A 281 -39.92 6.74 -7.23
C LYS A 281 -39.41 7.46 -5.98
N ASN A 282 -39.74 6.94 -4.79
CA ASN A 282 -39.36 7.48 -3.49
C ASN A 282 -38.48 6.50 -2.69
N SER A 283 -37.64 5.72 -3.37
CA SER A 283 -36.80 4.69 -2.74
C SER A 283 -35.32 4.97 -2.96
N ILE A 284 -34.54 4.89 -1.88
CA ILE A 284 -33.08 5.08 -1.91
C ILE A 284 -32.38 3.73 -1.87
N TYR A 285 -31.51 3.50 -2.85
CA TYR A 285 -30.62 2.34 -2.90
C TYR A 285 -29.29 2.69 -2.25
N LEU A 286 -28.89 1.91 -1.24
CA LEU A 286 -27.59 1.98 -0.58
C LEU A 286 -26.80 0.70 -0.90
N ASP A 287 -25.80 0.83 -1.77
CA ASP A 287 -24.83 -0.20 -2.15
C ASP A 287 -23.55 0.00 -1.36
N ILE A 288 -23.28 -0.90 -0.41
CA ILE A 288 -22.05 -0.87 0.40
C ILE A 288 -21.17 -2.02 -0.05
N ARG A 289 -19.95 -1.70 -0.48
CA ARG A 289 -18.95 -2.66 -0.97
C ARG A 289 -17.70 -2.69 -0.08
N ASN A 290 -16.97 -3.80 -0.10
CA ASN A 290 -15.69 -3.95 0.57
C ASN A 290 -14.50 -3.49 -0.33
N GLU A 291 -13.26 -3.67 0.14
CA GLU A 291 -12.04 -3.34 -0.59
C GLU A 291 -11.86 -4.11 -1.91
N SER A 292 -12.52 -5.26 -2.04
CA SER A 292 -12.50 -6.12 -3.23
C SER A 292 -13.59 -5.83 -4.25
N ASN A 293 -14.39 -4.79 -4.02
CA ASN A 293 -15.57 -4.40 -4.81
C ASN A 293 -16.70 -5.44 -4.79
N ASP A 294 -16.72 -6.32 -3.78
CA ASP A 294 -17.83 -7.23 -3.48
C ASP A 294 -18.71 -6.61 -2.39
N SER A 295 -19.93 -7.13 -2.16
CA SER A 295 -20.81 -6.59 -1.13
C SER A 295 -20.17 -6.56 0.26
N PHE A 296 -20.56 -5.59 1.08
CA PHE A 296 -19.95 -5.24 2.38
C PHE A 296 -19.55 -6.45 3.22
N ASN A 297 -20.50 -7.35 3.51
CA ASN A 297 -20.27 -8.54 4.32
C ASN A 297 -20.08 -9.81 3.48
N TYR A 298 -19.61 -9.71 2.22
CA TYR A 298 -19.41 -10.86 1.33
C TYR A 298 -18.59 -11.96 2.01
N LEU A 299 -17.45 -11.61 2.61
CA LEU A 299 -16.54 -12.52 3.32
C LEU A 299 -16.94 -12.82 4.78
N GLU A 300 -18.15 -12.46 5.23
CA GLU A 300 -18.67 -12.77 6.59
C GLU A 300 -17.82 -12.23 7.75
N ASN A 301 -17.06 -11.16 7.53
CA ASN A 301 -16.14 -10.57 8.51
C ASN A 301 -16.76 -9.44 9.34
N TYR A 302 -17.94 -8.95 8.96
CA TYR A 302 -18.61 -7.80 9.60
C TYR A 302 -19.95 -8.16 10.25
N GLY A 303 -20.66 -9.17 9.74
CA GLY A 303 -22.05 -9.46 10.06
C GLY A 303 -23.03 -8.62 9.21
N ASP A 304 -24.30 -9.04 9.19
CA ASP A 304 -25.34 -8.39 8.33
C ASP A 304 -25.99 -7.17 8.98
N THR A 305 -25.79 -6.95 10.28
CA THR A 305 -26.41 -5.84 11.01
C THR A 305 -25.57 -4.58 10.91
N ILE A 306 -26.13 -3.53 10.29
CA ILE A 306 -25.61 -2.17 10.30
C ILE A 306 -26.48 -1.30 11.23
N LYS A 307 -26.12 -0.02 11.44
CA LYS A 307 -27.04 0.91 12.10
C LYS A 307 -27.26 2.16 11.28
N LEU A 308 -28.50 2.64 11.27
CA LEU A 308 -28.90 3.87 10.57
C LEU A 308 -29.58 4.87 11.52
N SER A 309 -29.47 6.17 11.21
CA SER A 309 -30.39 7.20 11.72
C SER A 309 -31.09 7.87 10.55
N LEU A 310 -32.42 7.80 10.55
CA LEU A 310 -33.33 8.36 9.54
C LEU A 310 -34.29 9.41 10.13
N ASP A 311 -34.07 9.80 11.38
CA ASP A 311 -34.90 10.74 12.15
C ASP A 311 -34.22 12.10 12.37
N ASN A 312 -33.05 12.31 11.78
CA ASN A 312 -32.18 13.46 11.99
C ASN A 312 -31.70 13.63 13.45
N SER A 313 -31.73 12.56 14.25
CA SER A 313 -31.18 12.55 15.61
C SER A 313 -29.72 12.04 15.63
N THR A 314 -29.17 11.85 16.83
CA THR A 314 -27.88 11.17 17.05
C THR A 314 -28.06 9.70 17.43
N THR A 315 -29.30 9.18 17.43
CA THR A 315 -29.62 7.81 17.82
C THR A 315 -29.59 6.90 16.59
N PHE A 316 -28.74 5.88 16.63
CA PHE A 316 -28.62 4.87 15.59
C PHE A 316 -29.46 3.62 15.93
N ILE A 317 -30.23 3.14 14.94
CA ILE A 317 -31.10 1.96 15.06
C ILE A 317 -30.48 0.79 14.28
N PRO A 318 -30.30 -0.39 14.89
CA PRO A 318 -29.83 -1.58 14.20
C PRO A 318 -30.75 -2.03 13.07
N LEU A 319 -30.16 -2.50 11.97
CA LEU A 319 -30.83 -2.89 10.75
C LEU A 319 -30.09 -4.04 10.05
N ASP A 320 -30.79 -5.09 9.64
CA ASP A 320 -30.25 -6.10 8.73
C ASP A 320 -30.09 -5.48 7.32
N TYR A 321 -28.85 -5.32 6.86
CA TYR A 321 -28.50 -4.79 5.53
C TYR A 321 -29.13 -5.62 4.40
N THR A 322 -29.33 -6.91 4.65
CA THR A 322 -29.90 -7.88 3.70
C THR A 322 -31.39 -8.14 3.92
N ARG A 323 -32.09 -7.33 4.74
CA ARG A 323 -33.52 -7.51 5.08
C ARG A 323 -34.46 -7.62 3.87
N ASN A 324 -34.05 -7.10 2.72
CA ASN A 324 -34.78 -7.19 1.46
C ASN A 324 -34.55 -8.55 0.81
N ASN A 325 -35.05 -9.62 1.45
CA ASN A 325 -34.99 -10.99 0.95
C ASN A 325 -33.57 -11.54 0.71
N LYS A 326 -32.60 -11.19 1.56
CA LYS A 326 -31.22 -11.70 1.51
C LYS A 326 -30.48 -11.35 0.21
N TRP A 327 -30.75 -10.18 -0.36
CA TRP A 327 -30.01 -9.63 -1.51
C TRP A 327 -29.00 -8.55 -1.07
N PRO A 328 -27.87 -8.39 -1.79
CA PRO A 328 -26.73 -7.58 -1.35
C PRO A 328 -26.91 -6.06 -1.54
N ILE A 329 -28.14 -5.54 -1.48
CA ILE A 329 -28.45 -4.12 -1.66
C ILE A 329 -29.56 -3.67 -0.71
N LEU A 330 -29.31 -2.58 0.01
CA LEU A 330 -30.29 -2.01 0.92
C LEU A 330 -31.19 -1.00 0.20
N LEU A 331 -32.50 -1.13 0.43
CA LEU A 331 -33.53 -0.20 0.00
C LEU A 331 -34.10 0.51 1.22
N ILE A 332 -34.21 1.83 1.15
CA ILE A 332 -34.87 2.69 2.15
C ILE A 332 -36.08 3.33 1.49
N ASN A 333 -37.28 3.10 2.04
CA ASN A 333 -38.53 3.61 1.49
C ASN A 333 -38.93 4.96 2.11
N ASP A 334 -39.34 5.92 1.28
CA ASP A 334 -39.96 7.19 1.70
C ASP A 334 -41.38 7.36 1.12
N THR A 335 -42.02 6.26 0.72
CA THR A 335 -43.41 6.26 0.22
C THR A 335 -44.38 6.16 1.39
N ALA A 336 -45.27 7.15 1.52
CA ALA A 336 -46.34 7.13 2.53
C ALA A 336 -47.38 6.01 2.26
N PRO A 337 -47.96 5.38 3.31
CA PRO A 337 -47.77 5.66 4.73
C PRO A 337 -46.51 5.02 5.35
N ASP A 338 -45.81 4.16 4.62
CA ASP A 338 -44.72 3.32 5.12
C ASP A 338 -43.33 3.96 4.96
N SER A 339 -43.25 5.29 5.10
CA SER A 339 -41.95 5.98 5.06
C SER A 339 -41.11 5.59 6.28
N GLU A 340 -39.85 5.26 6.03
CA GLU A 340 -38.87 4.97 7.07
C GLU A 340 -38.21 6.25 7.62
N PHE A 341 -38.40 7.39 6.95
CA PHE A 341 -37.92 8.67 7.42
C PHE A 341 -38.91 9.28 8.41
N SER A 342 -38.40 9.79 9.53
CA SER A 342 -39.22 10.58 10.44
C SER A 342 -39.78 11.83 9.74
N GLU A 343 -40.98 12.25 10.12
CA GLU A 343 -41.54 13.55 9.71
C GLU A 343 -40.63 14.74 10.07
N ASN A 344 -39.79 14.59 11.11
CA ASN A 344 -38.81 15.60 11.52
C ASN A 344 -37.59 15.66 10.59
N ASN A 345 -37.34 14.63 9.79
CA ASN A 345 -36.22 14.57 8.86
C ASN A 345 -36.62 15.11 7.48
N THR A 346 -36.88 16.42 7.41
CA THR A 346 -37.35 17.11 6.21
C THR A 346 -36.36 17.07 5.05
N ASN A 347 -35.06 16.99 5.34
CA ASN A 347 -33.98 16.86 4.36
C ASN A 347 -33.65 15.39 4.01
N LYS A 348 -34.35 14.42 4.63
CA LYS A 348 -34.18 12.98 4.37
C LYS A 348 -32.73 12.51 4.54
N ILE A 349 -32.04 13.06 5.54
CA ILE A 349 -30.64 12.74 5.85
C ILE A 349 -30.54 11.29 6.30
N ILE A 350 -29.57 10.55 5.78
CA ILE A 350 -29.25 9.18 6.17
C ILE A 350 -27.87 9.20 6.83
N LYS A 351 -27.81 8.80 8.10
CA LYS A 351 -26.53 8.55 8.80
C LYS A 351 -26.32 7.05 8.88
N VAL A 352 -25.12 6.60 8.57
CA VAL A 352 -24.73 5.18 8.56
C VAL A 352 -23.67 4.96 9.63
N ASN A 353 -23.75 3.83 10.32
CA ASN A 353 -22.71 3.32 11.21
C ASN A 353 -22.53 1.83 10.91
N LEU A 354 -21.29 1.43 10.58
CA LEU A 354 -20.96 0.05 10.19
C LEU A 354 -20.17 -0.63 11.29
N PRO A 355 -20.36 -1.94 11.50
CA PRO A 355 -19.52 -2.70 12.42
C PRO A 355 -18.07 -2.69 11.92
N ARG A 356 -17.13 -2.55 12.86
CA ARG A 356 -15.69 -2.54 12.57
C ARG A 356 -15.20 -3.90 12.06
N GLY A 357 -15.75 -5.01 12.55
CA GLY A 357 -15.35 -6.35 12.13
C GLY A 357 -13.87 -6.65 12.43
N ASP A 358 -13.10 -6.93 11.38
CA ASP A 358 -11.64 -7.05 11.36
C ASP A 358 -10.96 -5.86 10.62
N ASN A 359 -11.69 -4.78 10.37
CA ASN A 359 -11.19 -3.56 9.73
C ASN A 359 -10.66 -2.57 10.78
N GLU A 360 -9.40 -2.76 11.14
CA GLU A 360 -8.66 -2.00 12.16
C GLU A 360 -8.37 -0.54 11.82
N ILE A 361 -8.34 -0.22 10.52
CA ILE A 361 -8.07 1.11 9.98
C ILE A 361 -9.01 1.36 8.80
N PRO A 362 -10.32 1.48 9.06
CA PRO A 362 -11.29 1.67 8.00
C PRO A 362 -10.99 2.95 7.22
N LEU A 363 -11.24 2.88 5.93
CA LEU A 363 -11.30 4.02 5.03
C LEU A 363 -12.61 3.93 4.27
N VAL A 364 -13.26 5.06 4.05
CA VAL A 364 -14.52 5.10 3.32
C VAL A 364 -14.30 5.85 2.03
N TYR A 365 -14.68 5.26 0.90
CA TYR A 365 -14.69 5.94 -0.38
C TYR A 365 -16.13 6.13 -0.87
N TYR A 366 -16.53 7.39 -1.04
CA TYR A 366 -17.82 7.77 -1.60
C TYR A 366 -17.68 7.88 -3.11
N LYS A 367 -18.15 6.86 -3.84
CA LYS A 367 -18.31 6.98 -5.29
C LYS A 367 -19.45 7.94 -5.63
N ARG A 368 -20.34 8.27 -4.69
CA ARG A 368 -21.41 9.23 -4.93
C ARG A 368 -21.78 10.05 -3.69
N ALA A 369 -21.04 11.13 -3.45
CA ALA A 369 -21.44 12.20 -2.53
C ALA A 369 -20.83 13.56 -2.93
N PHE A 370 -21.63 14.62 -2.88
CA PHE A 370 -21.20 16.03 -2.86
C PHE A 370 -21.78 16.68 -1.60
N LYS A 371 -21.07 17.65 -1.02
CA LYS A 371 -21.65 18.56 -0.02
C LYS A 371 -21.25 20.01 -0.32
N ASN A 372 -22.23 20.84 -0.64
CA ASN A 372 -23.07 21.41 0.42
C ASN A 372 -24.48 21.84 -0.02
N ASP A 373 -24.73 22.24 -1.27
CA ASP A 373 -26.04 22.83 -1.65
C ASP A 373 -26.60 22.42 -3.04
N LEU A 374 -26.04 21.41 -3.73
CA LEU A 374 -26.20 21.25 -5.20
C LEU A 374 -26.30 19.77 -5.62
N GLY A 375 -27.06 19.39 -6.64
CA GLY A 375 -26.94 20.01 -7.96
C GLY A 375 -25.58 19.73 -8.66
N LEU A 376 -24.87 18.65 -8.24
CA LEU A 376 -23.76 17.93 -8.88
C LEU A 376 -22.60 18.74 -9.51
N VAL A 377 -21.55 18.99 -8.71
CA VAL A 377 -20.14 19.16 -9.13
C VAL A 377 -19.28 18.36 -8.12
N LEU A 378 -18.22 17.65 -8.52
CA LEU A 378 -17.40 16.88 -7.56
C LEU A 378 -16.54 17.81 -6.68
N PRO A 379 -16.32 17.50 -5.39
CA PRO A 379 -15.30 18.17 -4.59
C PRO A 379 -13.91 17.55 -4.85
N ASP A 380 -12.83 18.34 -4.67
CA ASP A 380 -11.45 17.86 -4.76
C ASP A 380 -11.23 16.60 -3.90
N GLY A 381 -10.43 15.64 -4.41
CA GLY A 381 -10.41 14.20 -4.02
C GLY A 381 -10.38 13.87 -2.52
N LYS A 382 -9.96 14.78 -1.67
CA LYS A 382 -9.96 14.64 -0.22
C LYS A 382 -11.34 14.53 0.43
N LYS A 383 -12.42 15.01 -0.23
CA LYS A 383 -13.78 14.87 0.29
C LYS A 383 -14.46 13.54 -0.10
N GLN A 384 -13.85 12.75 -0.98
CA GLN A 384 -14.38 11.44 -1.37
C GLN A 384 -13.87 10.32 -0.46
N PHE A 385 -12.66 10.47 0.07
CA PHE A 385 -12.06 9.56 1.03
C PHE A 385 -12.22 10.10 2.44
N LEU A 386 -12.90 9.37 3.31
CA LEU A 386 -13.08 9.74 4.71
C LEU A 386 -12.40 8.70 5.60
N THR A 387 -11.65 9.18 6.59
CA THR A 387 -11.19 8.35 7.71
C THR A 387 -12.22 8.46 8.83
N PRO A 388 -13.11 7.47 8.98
CA PRO A 388 -14.19 7.55 9.95
C PRO A 388 -13.66 7.35 11.38
N ALA A 389 -14.38 7.91 12.35
CA ALA A 389 -14.08 7.66 13.76
C ALA A 389 -14.53 6.24 14.15
N ILE A 390 -13.73 5.59 15.00
CA ILE A 390 -14.04 4.28 15.58
C ILE A 390 -14.44 4.50 17.04
N GLU A 391 -15.67 4.13 17.38
CA GLU A 391 -16.21 4.17 18.74
C GLU A 391 -16.94 2.86 19.03
N ASP A 392 -16.64 2.19 20.15
CA ASP A 392 -17.32 0.95 20.60
C ASP A 392 -17.46 -0.15 19.52
N GLU A 393 -16.39 -0.44 18.76
CA GLU A 393 -16.37 -1.41 17.64
C GLU A 393 -17.25 -1.02 16.44
N GLU A 394 -17.64 0.25 16.34
CA GLU A 394 -18.45 0.78 15.25
C GLU A 394 -17.72 1.94 14.58
N THR A 395 -18.03 2.11 13.31
CA THR A 395 -17.39 3.10 12.44
C THR A 395 -18.42 4.08 11.93
N SER A 396 -18.35 5.34 12.38
CA SER A 396 -19.35 6.35 12.06
C SER A 396 -18.99 7.15 10.81
N PHE A 397 -19.98 7.36 9.94
CA PHE A 397 -19.83 7.96 8.62
C PHE A 397 -20.41 9.38 8.56
N GLU A 398 -20.02 10.14 7.55
CA GLU A 398 -20.70 11.39 7.22
C GLU A 398 -22.10 11.15 6.63
N GLU A 399 -22.95 12.16 6.76
CA GLU A 399 -24.35 12.20 6.32
C GLU A 399 -24.52 12.08 4.79
N ILE A 400 -25.41 11.18 4.35
CA ILE A 400 -25.90 11.10 2.97
C ILE A 400 -27.18 11.91 2.86
N ILE A 401 -27.29 12.77 1.85
CA ILE A 401 -28.43 13.66 1.65
C ILE A 401 -28.99 13.43 0.23
N PRO A 402 -30.18 12.83 0.07
CA PRO A 402 -30.82 12.67 -1.23
C PRO A 402 -31.47 13.98 -1.70
N TYR A 403 -31.74 14.08 -3.00
CA TYR A 403 -32.58 15.16 -3.53
C TYR A 403 -34.02 14.96 -3.05
N VAL A 404 -34.66 16.01 -2.53
CA VAL A 404 -36.05 15.94 -2.03
C VAL A 404 -36.97 16.72 -2.96
N THR A 405 -38.06 16.08 -3.41
CA THR A 405 -39.12 16.71 -4.20
C THR A 405 -40.46 16.49 -3.50
N ASN A 406 -41.28 17.53 -3.38
CA ASN A 406 -42.60 17.44 -2.74
C ASN A 406 -42.58 16.81 -1.32
N GLY A 407 -41.47 16.98 -0.57
CA GLY A 407 -41.30 16.42 0.77
C GLY A 407 -40.89 14.95 0.83
N SER A 408 -40.66 14.31 -0.32
CA SER A 408 -40.17 12.93 -0.42
C SER A 408 -38.78 12.87 -1.05
N ALA A 409 -37.95 11.93 -0.61
CA ALA A 409 -36.66 11.62 -1.21
C ALA A 409 -36.85 11.06 -2.63
N ASN A 410 -36.22 11.67 -3.62
CA ASN A 410 -36.20 11.16 -4.99
C ASN A 410 -35.38 9.88 -5.06
N SER A 411 -35.85 8.94 -5.88
CA SER A 411 -35.11 7.70 -6.14
C SER A 411 -33.67 7.95 -6.55
N ASN A 412 -32.74 7.23 -5.91
CA ASN A 412 -31.31 7.41 -6.14
C ASN A 412 -30.50 6.18 -5.74
N TYR A 413 -29.27 6.11 -6.26
CA TYR A 413 -28.34 5.00 -6.01
C TYR A 413 -27.05 5.55 -5.40
N PHE A 414 -26.82 5.29 -4.12
CA PHE A 414 -25.61 5.68 -3.41
C PHE A 414 -24.70 4.47 -3.23
N GLN A 415 -23.47 4.59 -3.72
CA GLN A 415 -22.45 3.57 -3.53
C GLN A 415 -21.36 4.07 -2.58
N LEU A 416 -21.09 3.26 -1.55
CA LEU A 416 -20.02 3.44 -0.58
C LEU A 416 -19.07 2.26 -0.66
N ARG A 417 -17.78 2.51 -0.49
CA ARG A 417 -16.81 1.44 -0.25
C ARG A 417 -16.27 1.55 1.17
N TYR A 418 -16.47 0.50 1.95
CA TYR A 418 -15.88 0.31 3.27
C TYR A 418 -14.59 -0.50 3.12
N ILE A 419 -13.48 0.21 3.07
CA ILE A 419 -12.18 -0.31 2.66
C ILE A 419 -11.41 -0.73 3.90
N ARG A 420 -10.94 -1.98 3.90
CA ARG A 420 -9.91 -2.46 4.81
C ARG A 420 -8.53 -2.08 4.25
N ARG A 421 -7.77 -1.30 5.03
CA ARG A 421 -6.40 -0.89 4.69
C ARG A 421 -5.39 -1.92 5.18
N VAL A 422 -4.25 -2.02 4.49
CA VAL A 422 -3.22 -3.01 4.79
C VAL A 422 -2.40 -2.54 5.99
N ARG A 423 -2.35 -3.34 7.07
CA ARG A 423 -1.35 -3.19 8.12
C ARG A 423 -0.26 -4.23 7.92
N ASN A 424 0.94 -3.81 7.50
CA ASN A 424 2.10 -4.69 7.33
C ASN A 424 2.68 -5.23 8.65
N ASN A 425 2.00 -4.98 9.77
CA ASN A 425 2.33 -5.55 11.06
C ASN A 425 1.81 -7.00 11.21
N GLU A 426 1.20 -7.58 10.16
CA GLU A 426 0.96 -9.03 9.94
C GLU A 426 2.30 -9.81 9.95
N ASN A 427 3.03 -9.70 11.06
CA ASN A 427 4.03 -10.68 11.45
C ASN A 427 3.29 -12.03 11.50
N PRO A 428 3.77 -13.09 10.83
CA PRO A 428 3.16 -14.41 10.91
C PRO A 428 3.05 -14.97 12.35
N ILE A 429 3.71 -14.33 13.33
CA ILE A 429 3.61 -14.61 14.77
C ILE A 429 2.46 -13.80 15.43
N ASN A 430 2.11 -12.63 14.91
CA ASN A 430 0.97 -11.83 15.39
C ASN A 430 -0.27 -12.25 14.61
N ASN A 431 -0.99 -13.21 15.17
CA ASN A 431 -2.27 -13.69 14.69
C ASN A 431 -3.30 -12.54 14.73
N PHE A 432 -3.36 -11.70 13.68
CA PHE A 432 -4.41 -10.68 13.57
C PHE A 432 -5.77 -11.37 13.64
N PRO A 433 -6.78 -10.77 14.30
CA PRO A 433 -8.09 -11.37 14.42
C PRO A 433 -8.79 -11.34 13.06
N THR A 434 -8.49 -12.30 12.18
CA THR A 434 -9.23 -12.51 10.95
C THR A 434 -10.62 -13.01 11.32
N LYS A 435 -11.66 -12.33 10.87
CA LYS A 435 -13.06 -12.78 11.04
C LYS A 435 -13.59 -13.28 9.70
N GLY A 436 -14.54 -14.21 9.75
CA GLY A 436 -15.12 -14.81 8.55
C GLY A 436 -14.05 -15.42 7.62
N PHE A 437 -14.12 -15.04 6.35
CA PHE A 437 -13.32 -15.56 5.25
C PHE A 437 -12.38 -14.50 4.62
N SER A 438 -12.07 -13.41 5.35
CA SER A 438 -11.19 -12.33 4.87
C SER A 438 -9.90 -12.85 4.23
N ILE A 439 -9.70 -12.62 2.93
CA ILE A 439 -8.56 -13.14 2.16
C ILE A 439 -7.26 -12.48 2.64
N PHE A 440 -6.14 -13.24 2.56
CA PHE A 440 -4.80 -12.74 2.89
C PHE A 440 -4.47 -11.45 2.15
N GLN A 441 -3.87 -10.48 2.85
CA GLN A 441 -3.49 -9.21 2.28
C GLN A 441 -2.15 -8.76 2.88
N ASN A 442 -1.06 -9.39 2.46
CA ASN A 442 0.28 -9.08 2.98
C ASN A 442 0.87 -7.81 2.33
N GLY A 443 0.44 -7.50 1.11
CA GLY A 443 0.87 -6.30 0.38
C GLY A 443 -0.19 -5.84 -0.61
N TYR A 444 0.08 -4.73 -1.30
CA TYR A 444 -0.90 -4.09 -2.18
C TYR A 444 -1.23 -4.90 -3.46
N LEU A 445 -0.39 -5.88 -3.81
CA LEU A 445 -0.61 -6.79 -4.94
C LEU A 445 -1.54 -7.95 -4.59
N ASP A 446 -1.66 -8.33 -3.30
CA ASP A 446 -2.56 -9.41 -2.88
C ASP A 446 -4.02 -8.96 -3.04
N GLY A 447 -4.81 -9.75 -3.78
CA GLY A 447 -6.22 -9.45 -3.99
C GLY A 447 -6.49 -8.34 -5.03
N LEU A 448 -5.44 -7.86 -5.71
CA LEU A 448 -5.56 -6.84 -6.75
C LEU A 448 -6.14 -7.40 -8.04
N PHE A 449 -5.55 -8.49 -8.57
CA PHE A 449 -5.93 -9.04 -9.87
C PHE A 449 -6.67 -10.38 -9.76
N PRO A 450 -8.00 -10.42 -9.97
CA PRO A 450 -8.76 -11.66 -10.17
C PRO A 450 -8.54 -12.17 -11.61
N ILE A 451 -7.35 -12.71 -11.87
CA ILE A 451 -6.83 -12.90 -13.24
C ILE A 451 -7.70 -13.78 -14.15
N PHE A 452 -8.50 -14.69 -13.60
CA PHE A 452 -9.38 -15.58 -14.37
C PHE A 452 -10.77 -14.99 -14.65
N ASP A 453 -11.16 -13.95 -13.92
CA ASP A 453 -12.43 -13.22 -14.12
C ASP A 453 -12.27 -12.06 -15.11
N MET A 454 -11.02 -11.69 -15.41
CA MET A 454 -10.65 -10.68 -16.40
C MET A 454 -10.52 -11.34 -17.77
N ALA A 455 -11.16 -10.76 -18.79
CA ALA A 455 -11.22 -11.39 -20.10
C ALA A 455 -11.19 -10.38 -21.24
N ILE A 456 -10.68 -10.86 -22.37
CA ILE A 456 -10.56 -10.11 -23.60
C ILE A 456 -11.76 -10.47 -24.48
N PRO A 457 -12.62 -9.49 -24.82
CA PRO A 457 -13.90 -9.75 -25.49
C PRO A 457 -13.75 -9.89 -27.02
N PHE A 458 -12.57 -9.55 -27.56
CA PHE A 458 -12.26 -9.61 -28.98
C PHE A 458 -11.90 -11.03 -29.42
N GLU A 459 -12.20 -11.36 -30.69
CA GLU A 459 -11.66 -12.56 -31.33
C GLU A 459 -10.13 -12.46 -31.45
N GLN A 460 -9.43 -13.53 -31.08
CA GLN A 460 -7.98 -13.52 -30.96
C GLN A 460 -7.31 -14.16 -32.16
N ASP A 461 -7.13 -13.38 -33.23
CA ASP A 461 -6.23 -13.69 -34.33
C ASP A 461 -4.78 -13.88 -33.89
N SER A 462 -4.12 -14.83 -34.52
CA SER A 462 -2.70 -15.14 -34.28
C SER A 462 -1.81 -13.94 -34.54
N GLY A 463 -1.00 -13.59 -33.54
CA GLY A 463 0.04 -12.56 -33.63
C GLY A 463 -0.38 -11.14 -33.27
N LYS A 464 -1.66 -10.82 -33.08
CA LYS A 464 -2.08 -9.48 -32.64
C LYS A 464 -1.98 -9.32 -31.10
N SER A 465 -2.01 -8.07 -30.65
CA SER A 465 -2.13 -7.71 -29.23
C SER A 465 -3.54 -7.21 -28.92
N TYR A 466 -4.12 -7.62 -27.81
CA TYR A 466 -5.46 -7.24 -27.39
C TYR A 466 -5.42 -6.68 -25.98
N SER A 467 -6.33 -5.76 -25.65
CA SER A 467 -6.50 -5.32 -24.26
C SER A 467 -7.94 -4.96 -23.92
N LYS A 468 -8.32 -5.17 -22.65
CA LYS A 468 -9.55 -4.64 -22.05
C LYS A 468 -9.22 -3.94 -20.74
N ILE A 469 -9.85 -2.80 -20.52
CA ILE A 469 -9.77 -2.03 -19.29
C ILE A 469 -11.13 -2.02 -18.62
N TYR A 470 -11.12 -2.30 -17.32
CA TYR A 470 -12.28 -2.27 -16.44
C TYR A 470 -12.24 -0.98 -15.60
N TYR A 471 -13.36 -0.29 -15.48
CA TYR A 471 -13.44 1.07 -14.93
C TYR A 471 -14.07 1.16 -13.52
N ASP A 472 -14.02 0.08 -12.74
CA ASP A 472 -14.64 0.02 -11.41
C ASP A 472 -14.00 -1.02 -10.49
N VAL A 473 -12.73 -0.86 -10.07
CA VAL A 473 -11.97 -2.09 -9.81
C VAL A 473 -11.42 -2.34 -8.41
N LYS A 474 -10.42 -1.61 -7.90
CA LYS A 474 -9.82 -1.96 -6.60
C LYS A 474 -9.33 -0.75 -5.84
N PHE A 475 -9.15 -0.91 -4.53
CA PHE A 475 -8.38 0.03 -3.70
C PHE A 475 -6.95 -0.49 -3.58
N ILE A 476 -5.97 0.41 -3.70
CA ILE A 476 -4.55 0.14 -3.53
C ILE A 476 -4.03 0.98 -2.36
N ASP A 477 -3.37 0.31 -1.41
CA ASP A 477 -2.75 0.93 -0.25
C ASP A 477 -1.21 0.86 -0.35
N LYS A 478 -0.59 1.93 -0.85
CA LYS A 478 0.87 2.11 -0.84
C LYS A 478 1.30 3.09 0.27
N ALA A 479 0.48 3.31 1.31
CA ALA A 479 0.77 4.29 2.36
C ALA A 479 2.11 4.06 3.07
N ASN A 480 2.50 2.80 3.24
CA ASN A 480 3.76 2.42 3.87
C ASN A 480 4.91 2.17 2.87
N ILE A 481 4.66 2.33 1.57
CA ILE A 481 5.64 2.18 0.50
C ILE A 481 6.08 3.55 -0.02
N ASN A 482 5.15 4.36 -0.51
CA ASN A 482 5.42 5.70 -1.04
C ASN A 482 4.49 6.78 -0.46
N GLY A 483 3.54 6.41 0.41
CA GLY A 483 2.58 7.33 1.01
C GLY A 483 1.26 7.48 0.24
N ASN A 484 1.13 6.85 -0.94
CA ASN A 484 -0.05 7.00 -1.77
C ASN A 484 -1.13 5.97 -1.44
N GLN A 485 -2.39 6.39 -1.56
CA GLN A 485 -3.57 5.55 -1.42
C GLN A 485 -4.57 5.97 -2.49
N PHE A 486 -5.11 5.03 -3.24
CA PHE A 486 -5.94 5.36 -4.39
C PHE A 486 -6.87 4.22 -4.79
N THR A 487 -7.93 4.58 -5.51
CA THR A 487 -8.69 3.60 -6.31
C THR A 487 -7.98 3.40 -7.65
N ALA A 488 -8.00 2.18 -8.17
CA ALA A 488 -7.34 1.81 -9.42
C ALA A 488 -8.34 1.20 -10.41
N ASN A 489 -8.12 1.51 -11.69
CA ASN A 489 -8.67 0.76 -12.81
C ASN A 489 -7.74 -0.43 -13.11
N LEU A 490 -8.29 -1.55 -13.57
CA LEU A 490 -7.49 -2.73 -13.95
C LEU A 490 -7.64 -3.00 -15.44
N GLY A 491 -6.58 -3.52 -16.04
CA GLY A 491 -6.54 -3.96 -17.42
C GLY A 491 -5.95 -5.35 -17.56
N ILE A 492 -6.40 -6.05 -18.58
CA ILE A 492 -5.80 -7.27 -19.10
C ILE A 492 -5.35 -7.00 -20.54
N GLY A 493 -4.12 -7.38 -20.84
CA GLY A 493 -3.54 -7.40 -22.17
C GLY A 493 -3.09 -8.81 -22.54
N LYS A 494 -3.20 -9.19 -23.80
CA LYS A 494 -2.68 -10.47 -24.29
C LYS A 494 -2.07 -10.28 -25.66
N ASP A 495 -0.89 -10.84 -25.85
CA ASP A 495 -0.22 -10.89 -27.14
C ASP A 495 0.33 -12.30 -27.41
N SER A 496 1.14 -12.44 -28.46
CA SER A 496 1.71 -13.73 -28.86
C SER A 496 2.62 -14.39 -27.80
N VAL A 497 3.12 -13.62 -26.82
CA VAL A 497 4.09 -14.09 -25.81
C VAL A 497 3.53 -13.99 -24.41
N TYR A 498 2.86 -12.88 -24.07
CA TYR A 498 2.50 -12.55 -22.69
C TYR A 498 1.00 -12.33 -22.50
N THR A 499 0.53 -12.69 -21.32
CA THR A 499 -0.69 -12.18 -20.70
C THR A 499 -0.28 -11.19 -19.61
N THR A 500 -0.67 -9.93 -19.78
CA THR A 500 -0.26 -8.80 -18.94
C THR A 500 -1.44 -8.26 -18.15
N PHE A 501 -1.24 -8.00 -16.88
CA PHE A 501 -2.19 -7.35 -15.99
C PHE A 501 -1.65 -5.98 -15.61
N ILE A 502 -2.47 -4.95 -15.71
CA ILE A 502 -2.09 -3.57 -15.40
C ILE A 502 -3.08 -2.94 -14.44
N SER A 503 -2.59 -2.24 -13.43
CA SER A 503 -3.39 -1.35 -12.59
C SER A 503 -2.87 0.07 -12.73
N TYR A 504 -3.78 1.04 -12.80
CA TYR A 504 -3.39 2.45 -12.79
C TYR A 504 -4.36 3.30 -11.95
N PRO A 505 -3.86 4.40 -11.34
CA PRO A 505 -4.64 5.27 -10.48
C PRO A 505 -5.87 5.86 -11.17
N SER A 506 -7.00 5.86 -10.47
CA SER A 506 -8.26 6.47 -10.86
C SER A 506 -8.55 7.70 -9.99
N ASN A 507 -8.60 7.53 -8.66
CA ASN A 507 -8.78 8.63 -7.72
C ASN A 507 -7.89 8.45 -6.47
N TYR A 508 -7.11 9.47 -6.14
CA TYR A 508 -6.20 9.51 -5.01
C TYR A 508 -6.81 10.07 -3.73
N ASN A 509 -6.40 9.53 -2.58
CA ASN A 509 -6.71 10.04 -1.23
C ASN A 509 -5.68 11.10 -0.78
N LEU A 510 -5.66 12.28 -1.40
CA LEU A 510 -4.56 13.26 -1.24
C LEU A 510 -4.94 14.63 -0.66
N ASN A 511 -3.91 15.24 -0.05
CA ASN A 511 -3.82 16.66 0.33
C ASN A 511 -2.66 17.40 -0.38
N ILE A 512 -1.75 16.71 -1.09
CA ILE A 512 -0.43 17.28 -1.46
C ILE A 512 0.00 17.03 -2.94
N ARG A 513 -0.67 16.21 -3.74
CA ARG A 513 -0.38 16.13 -5.19
C ARG A 513 -1.67 16.20 -6.00
N GLN A 514 -2.14 17.42 -6.26
CA GLN A 514 -2.84 17.73 -7.49
C GLN A 514 -1.78 18.23 -8.47
N ASN A 515 -1.16 17.31 -9.21
CA ASN A 515 -0.77 17.56 -10.58
C ASN A 515 -0.23 16.27 -11.21
N ASN A 516 -0.73 16.04 -12.42
CA ASN A 516 -0.39 15.02 -13.41
C ASN A 516 -1.20 13.73 -13.23
N ASP A 517 -2.26 13.66 -14.03
CA ASP A 517 -3.10 12.50 -14.26
C ASP A 517 -2.23 11.29 -14.64
N ASP A 518 -1.91 10.35 -13.72
CA ASP A 518 -1.48 8.98 -14.07
C ASP A 518 -2.65 8.20 -14.76
N LYS A 519 -3.43 8.89 -15.61
CA LYS A 519 -4.45 8.35 -16.49
C LYS A 519 -3.73 7.86 -17.72
N ILE A 520 -3.55 6.56 -17.79
CA ILE A 520 -3.24 5.95 -19.08
C ILE A 520 -4.52 6.01 -19.91
N PRO A 521 -4.52 6.62 -21.11
CA PRO A 521 -5.69 6.68 -21.98
C PRO A 521 -5.95 5.32 -22.65
N LEU A 522 -5.91 4.23 -21.87
CA LEU A 522 -6.22 2.90 -22.35
C LEU A 522 -7.74 2.76 -22.47
N SER A 523 -8.22 2.82 -23.70
CA SER A 523 -9.43 2.09 -24.07
C SER A 523 -9.04 0.66 -24.42
N GLY A 524 -9.95 -0.31 -24.23
CA GLY A 524 -9.73 -1.63 -24.82
C GLY A 524 -9.52 -1.51 -26.33
N PHE A 525 -8.57 -2.25 -26.88
CA PHE A 525 -8.20 -2.16 -28.29
C PHE A 525 -7.71 -3.51 -28.85
N GLU A 526 -7.74 -3.59 -30.18
CA GLU A 526 -7.06 -4.61 -30.99
C GLU A 526 -5.89 -3.93 -31.73
N GLY A 527 -4.69 -4.43 -31.49
CA GLY A 527 -3.44 -3.89 -32.03
C GLY A 527 -2.98 -4.61 -33.30
N PRO A 528 -1.94 -4.08 -33.98
CA PRO A 528 -1.45 -4.65 -35.22
C PRO A 528 -0.80 -6.03 -35.04
N VAL A 529 -0.72 -6.79 -36.14
CA VAL A 529 -0.07 -8.12 -36.17
C VAL A 529 1.41 -7.98 -35.80
N SER A 530 1.89 -8.92 -34.99
CA SER A 530 3.24 -9.03 -34.41
C SER A 530 3.62 -7.89 -33.46
N SER A 531 2.64 -7.17 -32.89
CA SER A 531 2.88 -6.20 -31.80
C SER A 531 2.77 -6.84 -30.43
N LEU A 532 3.56 -6.33 -29.48
CA LEU A 532 3.43 -6.66 -28.05
C LEU A 532 2.52 -5.63 -27.38
N PHE A 533 1.71 -6.06 -26.40
CA PHE A 533 0.81 -5.16 -25.69
C PHE A 533 1.57 -3.98 -25.05
N LEU A 534 2.73 -4.26 -24.44
CA LEU A 534 3.57 -3.23 -23.82
C LEU A 534 4.14 -2.22 -24.82
N LEU A 535 4.38 -2.64 -26.07
CA LEU A 535 4.82 -1.73 -27.13
C LEU A 535 3.70 -0.78 -27.55
N GLU A 536 2.47 -1.30 -27.65
CA GLU A 536 1.32 -0.46 -27.98
C GLU A 536 0.96 0.50 -26.84
N LEU A 537 1.06 0.04 -25.59
CA LEU A 537 0.98 0.89 -24.40
C LEU A 537 2.02 2.04 -24.47
N ASN A 538 3.25 1.72 -24.86
CA ASN A 538 4.32 2.70 -25.03
C ASN A 538 4.05 3.70 -26.16
N ASN A 539 3.27 3.35 -27.19
CA ASN A 539 2.87 4.27 -28.25
C ASN A 539 1.80 5.28 -27.78
N GLN A 540 0.99 4.88 -26.80
CA GLN A 540 -0.06 5.72 -26.24
C GLN A 540 0.46 6.69 -25.16
N ILE A 541 1.63 6.43 -24.59
CA ILE A 541 2.27 7.24 -23.54
C ILE A 541 3.52 7.92 -24.12
N GLN A 542 3.48 9.24 -24.32
CA GLN A 542 4.58 9.96 -25.00
C GLN A 542 5.72 10.42 -24.06
N SER A 543 5.44 10.71 -22.79
CA SER A 543 6.41 11.30 -21.87
C SER A 543 7.38 10.29 -21.25
N ILE A 544 7.02 8.99 -21.25
CA ILE A 544 7.72 7.94 -20.52
C ILE A 544 7.76 6.66 -21.36
N LYS A 545 8.88 5.94 -21.29
CA LYS A 545 9.02 4.64 -21.94
C LYS A 545 9.03 3.49 -20.95
N ILE A 546 8.42 2.38 -21.35
CA ILE A 546 8.60 1.08 -20.71
C ILE A 546 9.85 0.45 -21.31
N VAL A 547 10.87 0.24 -20.47
CA VAL A 547 12.14 -0.34 -20.89
C VAL A 547 12.40 -1.64 -20.16
N LYS A 548 13.07 -2.56 -20.85
CA LYS A 548 13.62 -3.76 -20.23
C LYS A 548 14.94 -3.39 -19.55
N SER A 549 15.07 -3.79 -18.30
CA SER A 549 16.28 -3.61 -17.50
C SER A 549 16.70 -4.94 -16.91
N GLU A 550 17.93 -4.97 -16.40
CA GLU A 550 18.54 -6.17 -15.85
C GLU A 550 19.03 -5.91 -14.42
N PHE A 551 19.03 -6.96 -13.61
CA PHE A 551 19.81 -7.10 -12.39
C PHE A 551 20.86 -8.18 -12.60
N LYS A 552 22.02 -8.02 -11.98
CA LYS A 552 23.06 -9.05 -11.98
C LYS A 552 23.19 -9.66 -10.60
N ILE A 553 22.66 -10.85 -10.37
CA ILE A 553 22.61 -11.47 -9.04
C ILE A 553 23.45 -12.75 -9.06
N ASN A 554 24.52 -12.80 -8.26
CA ASN A 554 25.44 -13.93 -8.20
C ASN A 554 25.99 -14.29 -9.60
N GLY A 555 26.32 -13.28 -10.41
CA GLY A 555 26.80 -13.44 -11.78
C GLY A 555 25.72 -13.86 -12.81
N SER A 556 24.46 -14.01 -12.42
CA SER A 556 23.33 -14.34 -13.31
C SER A 556 22.49 -13.12 -13.62
N VAL A 557 22.06 -12.97 -14.88
CA VAL A 557 21.19 -11.87 -15.32
C VAL A 557 19.72 -12.20 -15.02
N GLN A 558 19.03 -11.30 -14.33
CA GLN A 558 17.58 -11.33 -14.10
C GLN A 558 16.94 -10.13 -14.77
N GLU A 559 15.98 -10.37 -15.65
CA GLU A 559 15.35 -9.33 -16.45
C GLU A 559 14.08 -8.82 -15.76
N TYR A 560 13.81 -7.52 -15.89
CA TYR A 560 12.59 -6.90 -15.39
C TYR A 560 12.21 -5.68 -16.24
N ILE A 561 11.00 -5.15 -16.05
CA ILE A 561 10.51 -3.95 -16.73
C ILE A 561 10.49 -2.75 -15.78
N ARG A 562 10.81 -1.57 -16.29
CA ARG A 562 10.66 -0.31 -15.55
C ARG A 562 10.22 0.83 -16.43
N PHE A 563 9.71 1.88 -15.81
CA PHE A 563 9.41 3.14 -16.46
C PHE A 563 10.67 4.03 -16.51
N GLU A 564 10.88 4.72 -17.64
CA GLU A 564 12.00 5.64 -17.81
C GLU A 564 11.55 6.96 -18.46
N ASN A 565 11.79 8.06 -17.74
CA ASN A 565 11.47 9.42 -18.19
C ASN A 565 12.30 9.82 -19.42
N GLN A 566 11.66 10.43 -20.41
CA GLN A 566 12.37 10.96 -21.58
C GLN A 566 12.94 12.36 -21.27
N THR A 567 14.26 12.52 -21.30
CA THR A 567 15.00 13.76 -20.92
C THR A 567 14.89 14.93 -21.89
N THR A 568 14.04 14.88 -22.93
CA THR A 568 14.13 15.75 -24.12
C THR A 568 12.91 16.63 -24.42
N PHE A 569 11.91 16.71 -23.54
CA PHE A 569 10.78 17.62 -23.76
C PHE A 569 11.12 19.07 -23.35
N SER A 570 10.90 20.01 -24.27
CA SER A 570 11.10 21.45 -24.04
C SER A 570 10.12 21.97 -22.99
N ASP A 571 10.58 22.83 -22.08
CA ASP A 571 9.88 23.47 -20.94
C ASP A 571 8.52 24.14 -21.22
N THR A 572 7.96 24.06 -22.44
CA THR A 572 6.76 24.81 -22.82
C THR A 572 5.45 24.03 -22.83
N GLU A 573 5.42 22.70 -22.74
CA GLU A 573 4.15 21.94 -22.62
C GLU A 573 4.45 20.45 -22.40
N THR A 574 4.21 19.89 -21.21
CA THR A 574 3.67 18.53 -20.95
C THR A 574 3.71 18.18 -19.47
N GLU A 575 2.63 17.58 -18.97
CA GLU A 575 2.51 16.98 -17.63
C GLU A 575 3.58 15.88 -17.45
N ASN A 576 4.41 16.01 -16.41
CA ASN A 576 5.39 14.98 -16.04
C ASN A 576 4.69 13.89 -15.22
N TYR A 577 4.22 12.82 -15.87
CA TYR A 577 3.75 11.61 -15.19
C TYR A 577 4.90 10.95 -14.42
N THR A 578 4.61 10.23 -13.34
CA THR A 578 5.65 9.54 -12.55
C THR A 578 5.53 8.02 -12.58
N PHE A 579 4.35 7.47 -12.92
CA PHE A 579 4.06 6.02 -13.00
C PHE A 579 4.43 5.16 -11.78
N GLU A 580 4.92 5.75 -10.68
CA GLU A 580 5.24 5.09 -9.40
C GLU A 580 4.05 4.29 -8.82
N ASP A 581 2.83 4.64 -9.21
CA ASP A 581 1.59 4.02 -8.76
C ASP A 581 0.94 3.08 -9.79
N VAL A 582 1.53 2.93 -10.97
CA VAL A 582 1.10 1.96 -11.98
C VAL A 582 1.79 0.63 -11.75
N SER A 583 1.02 -0.45 -11.69
CA SER A 583 1.56 -1.80 -11.49
C SER A 583 1.33 -2.63 -12.74
N ILE A 584 2.39 -3.25 -13.26
CA ILE A 584 2.33 -4.14 -14.44
C ILE A 584 2.88 -5.50 -14.04
N LEU A 585 2.08 -6.55 -14.18
CA LEU A 585 2.47 -7.95 -14.00
C LEU A 585 2.33 -8.67 -15.34
N ALA A 586 3.44 -9.13 -15.90
CA ALA A 586 3.44 -9.92 -17.12
C ALA A 586 3.74 -11.39 -16.81
N LEU A 587 2.90 -12.27 -17.34
CA LEU A 587 3.07 -13.72 -17.34
C LEU A 587 3.27 -14.17 -18.77
N THR A 588 4.17 -15.10 -19.04
CA THR A 588 4.15 -15.80 -20.34
C THR A 588 2.81 -16.51 -20.51
N ASN A 589 2.37 -16.68 -21.76
CA ASN A 589 1.13 -17.40 -22.04
C ASN A 589 1.14 -18.83 -21.48
N GLN A 590 2.31 -19.46 -21.35
CA GLN A 590 2.46 -20.77 -20.70
C GLN A 590 2.28 -20.67 -19.18
N GLU A 591 2.91 -19.70 -18.51
CA GLU A 591 2.75 -19.51 -17.07
C GLU A 591 1.28 -19.21 -16.70
N PHE A 592 0.58 -18.41 -17.50
CA PHE A 592 -0.85 -18.18 -17.30
C PHE A 592 -1.68 -19.48 -17.42
N GLN A 593 -1.37 -20.33 -18.40
CA GLN A 593 -2.01 -21.65 -18.55
C GLN A 593 -1.70 -22.60 -17.38
N ASP A 594 -0.46 -22.58 -16.87
CA ASP A 594 -0.06 -23.40 -15.72
C ASP A 594 -0.81 -22.94 -14.45
N LEU A 595 -0.99 -21.64 -14.26
CA LEU A 595 -1.84 -21.09 -13.19
C LEU A 595 -3.32 -21.45 -13.38
N GLU A 596 -3.84 -21.46 -14.60
CA GLU A 596 -5.22 -21.89 -14.88
C GLU A 596 -5.44 -23.38 -14.53
N GLN A 597 -4.49 -24.24 -14.86
CA GLN A 597 -4.51 -25.65 -14.46
C GLN A 597 -4.48 -25.81 -12.94
N LEU A 598 -3.63 -25.02 -12.26
CA LEU A 598 -3.57 -24.99 -10.81
C LEU A 598 -4.90 -24.51 -10.21
N LYS A 599 -5.54 -23.47 -10.79
CA LYS A 599 -6.86 -23.00 -10.39
C LYS A 599 -7.89 -24.12 -10.45
N ASN A 600 -7.95 -24.84 -11.57
CA ASN A 600 -8.91 -25.93 -11.77
C ASN A 600 -8.69 -27.11 -10.79
N GLN A 601 -7.45 -27.34 -10.35
CA GLN A 601 -7.13 -28.36 -9.35
C GLN A 601 -7.46 -27.91 -7.93
N GLU A 602 -7.06 -26.70 -7.56
CA GLU A 602 -7.05 -26.25 -6.16
C GLU A 602 -8.31 -25.49 -5.75
N PHE A 603 -8.99 -24.89 -6.72
CA PHE A 603 -10.21 -24.08 -6.56
C PHE A 603 -11.32 -24.60 -7.51
N PRO A 604 -11.90 -25.78 -7.22
CA PRO A 604 -12.86 -26.43 -8.11
C PRO A 604 -14.23 -25.74 -8.15
N VAL A 605 -14.54 -24.91 -7.15
CA VAL A 605 -15.73 -24.04 -7.15
C VAL A 605 -15.33 -22.72 -7.77
N ASP A 606 -16.21 -22.16 -8.60
CA ASP A 606 -15.94 -20.96 -9.39
C ASP A 606 -16.09 -19.66 -8.57
N TYR A 607 -15.42 -19.61 -7.42
CA TYR A 607 -15.22 -18.38 -6.67
C TYR A 607 -14.07 -17.57 -7.25
N LYS A 608 -14.07 -16.25 -7.01
CA LYS A 608 -13.00 -15.34 -7.41
C LYS A 608 -11.64 -15.81 -6.86
N VAL A 609 -10.69 -16.05 -7.77
CA VAL A 609 -9.29 -16.38 -7.44
C VAL A 609 -8.38 -15.23 -7.87
N ASN A 610 -7.62 -14.69 -6.92
CA ASN A 610 -6.70 -13.59 -7.16
C ASN A 610 -5.27 -14.09 -7.29
N LEU A 611 -4.50 -13.41 -8.13
CA LEU A 611 -3.05 -13.49 -8.12
C LEU A 611 -2.53 -12.72 -6.90
N GLY A 612 -1.70 -13.39 -6.11
CA GLY A 612 -1.01 -12.82 -4.96
C GLY A 612 0.49 -13.08 -5.02
N VAL A 613 1.19 -12.63 -3.98
CA VAL A 613 2.64 -12.74 -3.87
C VAL A 613 3.05 -13.41 -2.55
N THR A 614 4.17 -14.13 -2.58
CA THR A 614 4.78 -14.78 -1.42
C THR A 614 6.31 -14.78 -1.53
N ASN A 615 7.02 -15.24 -0.49
CA ASN A 615 8.49 -15.30 -0.45
C ASN A 615 9.15 -13.97 -0.88
N ILE A 616 8.63 -12.86 -0.33
CA ILE A 616 9.10 -11.51 -0.68
C ILE A 616 10.43 -11.25 0.03
N GLU A 617 11.46 -10.99 -0.77
CA GLU A 617 12.83 -10.73 -0.35
C GLU A 617 13.29 -9.41 -0.96
N VAL A 618 14.04 -8.63 -0.19
CA VAL A 618 14.73 -7.42 -0.67
C VAL A 618 16.22 -7.71 -0.71
N GLY A 619 16.91 -7.19 -1.71
CA GLY A 619 18.35 -7.38 -1.85
C GLY A 619 18.99 -6.37 -2.77
N THR A 620 20.29 -6.54 -2.98
CA THR A 620 21.09 -5.70 -3.85
C THR A 620 21.82 -6.58 -4.85
N ASP A 621 21.84 -6.17 -6.11
CA ASP A 621 22.55 -6.89 -7.15
C ASP A 621 24.08 -6.67 -7.05
N ASP A 622 24.86 -7.42 -7.84
CA ASP A 622 26.32 -7.39 -7.89
C ASP A 622 26.90 -5.99 -8.20
N GLU A 623 26.07 -5.06 -8.67
CA GLU A 623 26.44 -3.69 -9.07
C GLU A 623 25.89 -2.62 -8.10
N GLY A 624 25.28 -3.03 -6.98
CA GLY A 624 24.78 -2.11 -5.95
C GLY A 624 23.36 -1.61 -6.18
N LYS A 625 22.59 -2.22 -7.09
CA LYS A 625 21.21 -1.84 -7.38
C LYS A 625 20.22 -2.63 -6.52
N ALA A 626 19.36 -1.92 -5.79
CA ALA A 626 18.32 -2.55 -4.98
C ALA A 626 17.26 -3.24 -5.85
N TYR A 627 16.80 -4.41 -5.40
CA TYR A 627 15.72 -5.17 -6.01
C TYR A 627 14.79 -5.77 -4.95
N THR A 628 13.53 -5.98 -5.34
CA THR A 628 12.59 -6.85 -4.65
C THR A 628 12.38 -8.12 -5.48
N LYS A 629 12.48 -9.29 -4.84
CA LYS A 629 12.18 -10.60 -5.41
C LYS A 629 10.94 -11.18 -4.73
N PHE A 630 10.05 -11.81 -5.48
CA PHE A 630 8.90 -12.53 -4.92
C PHE A 630 8.43 -13.67 -5.83
N GLU A 631 7.54 -14.51 -5.32
CA GLU A 631 6.93 -15.62 -6.06
C GLU A 631 5.42 -15.42 -6.21
N TYR A 632 4.87 -15.80 -7.36
CA TYR A 632 3.42 -15.80 -7.57
C TYR A 632 2.72 -16.93 -6.81
N VAL A 633 1.54 -16.64 -6.28
CA VAL A 633 0.66 -17.60 -5.59
C VAL A 633 -0.80 -17.29 -5.91
N LEU A 634 -1.64 -18.32 -6.07
CA LEU A 634 -3.09 -18.14 -6.19
C LEU A 634 -3.75 -18.07 -4.81
N ARG A 635 -4.65 -17.11 -4.61
CA ARG A 635 -5.37 -16.91 -3.34
C ARG A 635 -6.87 -16.81 -3.57
N GLY A 636 -7.65 -17.53 -2.78
CA GLY A 636 -9.10 -17.54 -2.89
C GLY A 636 -9.77 -18.35 -1.79
N LEU A 637 -11.02 -18.73 -2.02
CA LEU A 637 -11.82 -19.56 -1.13
C LEU A 637 -11.99 -20.96 -1.70
N LYS A 638 -12.08 -21.96 -0.81
CA LYS A 638 -12.29 -23.36 -1.15
C LYS A 638 -13.29 -23.98 -0.17
N GLU A 639 -14.08 -24.93 -0.64
CA GLU A 639 -14.88 -25.80 0.23
C GLU A 639 -13.99 -26.92 0.81
N ASP A 640 -14.02 -27.10 2.13
CA ASP A 640 -13.37 -28.22 2.79
C ASP A 640 -14.19 -29.52 2.68
N GLY A 641 -13.60 -30.67 3.02
CA GLY A 641 -14.31 -31.97 2.97
C GLY A 641 -15.50 -32.10 3.93
N SER A 642 -15.81 -31.07 4.72
CA SER A 642 -16.93 -31.00 5.68
C SER A 642 -18.03 -30.01 5.27
N GLY A 643 -17.92 -29.38 4.08
CA GLY A 643 -18.89 -28.39 3.60
C GLY A 643 -18.74 -26.99 4.20
N ASN A 644 -17.58 -26.68 4.80
CA ASN A 644 -17.24 -25.34 5.26
C ASN A 644 -16.43 -24.58 4.21
N ILE A 645 -16.49 -23.24 4.26
CA ILE A 645 -15.65 -22.39 3.42
C ILE A 645 -14.36 -22.07 4.18
N VAL A 646 -13.23 -22.30 3.53
CA VAL A 646 -11.89 -22.00 4.06
C VAL A 646 -11.10 -21.15 3.07
N ARG A 647 -10.20 -20.34 3.61
CA ARG A 647 -9.21 -19.61 2.81
C ARG A 647 -8.17 -20.61 2.30
N HIS A 648 -7.80 -20.50 1.03
CA HIS A 648 -6.82 -21.38 0.42
C HIS A 648 -5.76 -20.57 -0.35
N SER A 649 -4.55 -21.10 -0.39
CA SER A 649 -3.47 -20.56 -1.21
C SER A 649 -2.72 -21.69 -1.88
N ALA A 650 -2.42 -21.53 -3.17
CA ALA A 650 -1.78 -22.55 -3.98
C ALA A 650 -0.63 -21.95 -4.79
N SER A 651 0.57 -22.49 -4.61
CA SER A 651 1.77 -22.07 -5.35
C SER A 651 1.99 -22.96 -6.57
N PRO A 652 2.39 -22.40 -7.72
CA PRO A 652 2.78 -23.19 -8.88
C PRO A 652 4.06 -24.01 -8.60
N SER A 653 4.23 -25.11 -9.33
CA SER A 653 5.43 -25.94 -9.30
C SER A 653 5.89 -26.21 -10.73
N PRO A 654 7.06 -25.69 -11.17
CA PRO A 654 8.01 -24.89 -10.39
C PRO A 654 7.46 -23.50 -10.01
N ALA A 655 8.09 -22.87 -9.00
CA ALA A 655 7.72 -21.52 -8.59
C ALA A 655 8.01 -20.50 -9.70
N MET A 656 7.12 -19.54 -9.87
CA MET A 656 7.26 -18.42 -10.81
C MET A 656 7.84 -17.23 -10.04
N VAL A 657 9.12 -16.93 -10.27
CA VAL A 657 9.90 -15.92 -9.54
C VAL A 657 9.93 -14.61 -10.34
N VAL A 658 9.70 -13.49 -9.68
CA VAL A 658 9.69 -12.15 -10.26
C VAL A 658 10.71 -11.26 -9.55
N TYR A 659 11.41 -10.44 -10.33
CA TYR A 659 12.30 -9.39 -9.85
C TYR A 659 11.78 -8.01 -10.28
N THR A 660 11.91 -7.02 -9.43
CA THR A 660 11.51 -5.63 -9.71
C THR A 660 12.39 -4.64 -8.94
N ASP A 661 12.55 -3.41 -9.43
CA ASP A 661 13.15 -2.30 -8.67
C ASP A 661 12.13 -1.55 -7.79
N GLU A 662 10.86 -1.94 -7.87
CA GLU A 662 9.79 -1.40 -7.02
C GLU A 662 9.72 -2.09 -5.66
N LYS A 663 9.28 -1.34 -4.65
CA LYS A 663 9.03 -1.89 -3.31
C LYS A 663 7.63 -2.53 -3.26
N VAL A 664 7.55 -3.79 -2.82
CA VAL A 664 6.27 -4.54 -2.73
C VAL A 664 5.66 -4.50 -1.33
N LEU A 665 6.50 -4.31 -0.31
CA LEU A 665 6.13 -4.19 1.10
C LEU A 665 6.79 -2.95 1.72
N GLY A 666 6.23 -2.49 2.84
CA GLY A 666 6.87 -1.47 3.67
C GLY A 666 6.18 -1.34 5.01
N SER A 667 6.92 -1.16 6.09
CA SER A 667 6.31 -1.07 7.42
C SER A 667 6.47 0.32 8.01
N GLU A 668 5.56 0.68 8.90
CA GLU A 668 5.75 1.88 9.71
C GLU A 668 6.92 1.64 10.67
N TYR A 669 7.77 2.64 10.83
CA TYR A 669 8.88 2.53 11.77
C TYR A 669 8.38 2.63 13.22
N VAL A 670 8.53 1.55 13.98
CA VAL A 670 8.41 1.57 15.44
C VAL A 670 9.80 1.71 16.05
N ARG A 671 9.94 2.61 17.04
CA ARG A 671 11.19 2.81 17.79
C ARG A 671 11.70 1.48 18.34
N ASN A 672 12.99 1.23 18.17
CA ASN A 672 13.63 0.06 18.79
C ASN A 672 13.73 0.26 20.32
N TYR A 673 14.20 -0.77 21.02
CA TYR A 673 14.30 -0.73 22.48
C TYR A 673 15.12 0.47 23.01
N GLU A 674 16.27 0.77 22.41
CA GLU A 674 17.14 1.89 22.82
C GLU A 674 16.42 3.25 22.68
N GLU A 675 15.75 3.45 21.56
CA GLU A 675 15.05 4.69 21.23
C GLU A 675 13.74 4.89 21.99
N ALA A 676 13.08 3.79 22.37
CA ALA A 676 11.82 3.80 23.10
C ALA A 676 12.00 4.37 24.52
N ILE A 677 13.10 4.02 25.18
CA ILE A 677 13.44 4.51 26.54
C ILE A 677 13.45 6.05 26.58
N GLY A 678 13.97 6.70 25.54
CA GLY A 678 14.02 8.17 25.46
C GLY A 678 12.67 8.85 25.28
N TYR A 679 11.67 8.11 24.78
CA TYR A 679 10.34 8.62 24.46
C TYR A 679 9.40 8.64 25.68
N ASP A 680 9.77 7.95 26.75
CA ASP A 680 9.00 7.93 28.00
C ASP A 680 8.95 9.31 28.66
N ASN A 681 7.85 9.56 29.38
CA ASN A 681 7.65 10.81 30.11
C ASN A 681 8.66 10.95 31.26
N PHE A 682 9.31 12.10 31.34
CA PHE A 682 10.19 12.45 32.44
C PHE A 682 9.37 12.62 33.72
N GLN A 683 9.60 11.73 34.70
CA GLN A 683 8.89 11.73 35.99
C GLN A 683 9.44 12.85 36.89
N ASP A 684 9.00 14.08 36.66
CA ASP A 684 9.06 15.26 37.58
C ASP A 684 8.97 16.60 36.82
N ALA A 685 8.79 16.60 35.49
CA ALA A 685 8.62 17.83 34.73
C ALA A 685 7.19 18.36 34.87
N ALA A 686 7.03 19.60 35.34
CA ALA A 686 5.75 20.33 35.34
C ALA A 686 5.11 20.51 33.93
N ALA A 687 5.80 20.07 32.87
CA ALA A 687 5.44 20.25 31.47
C ALA A 687 5.34 18.95 30.64
N GLY A 688 5.45 17.75 31.24
CA GLY A 688 5.31 16.48 30.50
C GLY A 688 6.35 16.28 29.38
N LEU A 689 7.60 16.70 29.61
CA LEU A 689 8.71 16.48 28.66
C LEU A 689 9.11 15.01 28.60
N ARG A 690 9.65 14.57 27.46
CA ARG A 690 10.27 13.25 27.29
C ARG A 690 11.72 13.26 27.79
N TYR A 691 12.29 12.10 28.13
CA TYR A 691 13.69 12.01 28.56
C TYR A 691 14.66 12.57 27.52
N GLU A 692 14.48 12.23 26.24
CA GLU A 692 15.34 12.74 25.15
C GLU A 692 15.33 14.29 25.10
N ASP A 693 14.15 14.91 25.23
CA ASP A 693 14.00 16.37 25.23
C ASP A 693 14.61 17.02 26.46
N PHE A 694 14.45 16.41 27.63
CA PHE A 694 15.02 16.91 28.88
C PHE A 694 16.54 17.06 28.79
N PHE A 695 17.25 16.04 28.31
CA PHE A 695 18.72 16.09 28.20
C PHE A 695 19.18 17.01 27.07
N ILE A 696 18.54 16.97 25.91
CA ILE A 696 18.86 17.87 24.79
C ILE A 696 18.74 19.34 25.24
N ASN A 697 17.70 19.68 26.00
CA ASN A 697 17.47 21.05 26.49
C ASN A 697 18.54 21.55 27.47
N LYS A 698 19.34 20.67 28.10
CA LYS A 698 20.47 21.08 28.96
C LYS A 698 21.59 21.77 28.18
N GLN A 699 21.69 21.55 26.86
CA GLN A 699 22.68 22.19 25.99
C GLN A 699 22.00 22.92 24.81
N PRO A 700 21.77 24.25 24.91
CA PRO A 700 21.06 25.02 23.88
C PRO A 700 21.66 24.93 22.48
N GLY A 701 22.98 24.76 22.37
CA GLY A 701 23.66 24.56 21.08
C GLY A 701 23.24 23.26 20.41
N ILE A 702 23.21 22.15 21.15
CA ILE A 702 22.75 20.86 20.65
C ILE A 702 21.26 20.90 20.32
N LYS A 703 20.44 21.51 21.19
CA LYS A 703 19.01 21.69 20.93
C LYS A 703 18.78 22.39 19.59
N ARG A 704 19.54 23.46 19.31
CA ARG A 704 19.45 24.18 18.04
C ARG A 704 19.79 23.29 16.84
N VAL A 705 20.87 22.50 16.93
CA VAL A 705 21.24 21.55 15.85
C VAL A 705 20.12 20.54 15.57
N VAL A 706 19.50 20.01 16.62
CA VAL A 706 18.38 19.06 16.49
C VAL A 706 17.15 19.74 15.88
N ASP A 707 16.76 20.92 16.39
CA ASP A 707 15.61 21.67 15.89
C ASP A 707 15.80 22.07 14.42
N ASP A 708 16.98 22.61 14.06
CA ASP A 708 17.32 23.03 12.71
C ASP A 708 17.31 21.83 11.75
N PHE A 709 17.87 20.67 12.15
CA PHE A 709 17.82 19.45 11.36
C PHE A 709 16.39 18.97 11.10
N ILE A 710 15.56 18.88 12.14
CA ILE A 710 14.17 18.43 12.00
C ILE A 710 13.40 19.40 11.08
N ASN A 711 13.58 20.70 11.25
CA ASN A 711 12.94 21.70 10.40
C ASN A 711 13.40 21.59 8.94
N GLU A 712 14.69 21.42 8.66
CA GLU A 712 15.22 21.30 7.29
C GLU A 712 14.81 19.97 6.62
N LEU A 713 14.80 18.88 7.39
CA LEU A 713 14.39 17.56 6.91
C LEU A 713 12.96 17.59 6.35
N TYR A 714 12.02 18.28 7.01
CA TYR A 714 10.61 18.33 6.58
C TYR A 714 10.24 19.48 5.64
N ASN A 715 11.10 20.49 5.46
CA ASN A 715 10.81 21.65 4.59
C ASN A 715 11.47 21.58 3.20
N SER A 716 12.22 20.52 2.88
CA SER A 716 12.87 20.38 1.58
C SER A 716 11.90 19.77 0.54
N GLU A 717 11.79 20.36 -0.66
CA GLU A 717 10.86 19.93 -1.72
C GLU A 717 11.39 18.74 -2.55
N SER A 718 10.48 17.88 -3.01
CA SER A 718 10.75 16.50 -3.43
C SER A 718 10.96 16.32 -4.95
N SER A 719 12.18 15.94 -5.35
CA SER A 719 12.41 15.10 -6.55
C SER A 719 13.43 14.02 -6.18
N SER A 720 13.13 12.74 -6.44
CA SER A 720 13.75 11.60 -5.73
C SER A 720 15.28 11.57 -5.75
N THR A 721 15.94 11.89 -6.87
CA THR A 721 17.41 11.84 -6.98
C THR A 721 18.10 13.06 -6.39
N LEU A 722 17.63 14.28 -6.69
CA LEU A 722 18.22 15.50 -6.13
C LEU A 722 17.95 15.64 -4.62
N PHE A 723 16.84 15.09 -4.16
CA PHE A 723 16.42 15.14 -2.76
C PHE A 723 17.19 14.16 -1.88
N PHE A 724 17.48 12.94 -2.35
CA PHE A 724 18.33 12.00 -1.61
C PHE A 724 19.73 12.58 -1.35
N ASP A 725 20.37 13.17 -2.37
CA ASP A 725 21.67 13.84 -2.22
C ASP A 725 21.62 15.05 -1.26
N ALA A 726 20.49 15.77 -1.24
CA ALA A 726 20.26 16.86 -0.29
C ALA A 726 20.16 16.35 1.15
N ILE A 727 19.40 15.28 1.41
CA ILE A 727 19.33 14.64 2.73
C ILE A 727 20.70 14.09 3.13
N LYS A 728 21.41 13.43 2.22
CA LYS A 728 22.76 12.92 2.46
C LYS A 728 23.71 14.04 2.91
N SER A 729 23.63 15.19 2.23
CA SER A 729 24.42 16.38 2.58
C SER A 729 24.00 16.96 3.94
N LEU A 730 22.69 17.10 4.19
CA LEU A 730 22.13 17.57 5.46
C LEU A 730 22.58 16.70 6.63
N VAL A 731 22.47 15.38 6.49
CA VAL A 731 22.85 14.40 7.51
C VAL A 731 24.36 14.46 7.78
N SER A 732 25.20 14.54 6.73
CA SER A 732 26.66 14.65 6.91
C SER A 732 27.05 15.94 7.65
N ILE A 733 26.44 17.07 7.30
CA ILE A 733 26.69 18.37 7.94
C ILE A 733 26.20 18.37 9.38
N THR A 734 24.98 17.88 9.62
CA THR A 734 24.36 17.80 10.94
C THR A 734 25.15 16.89 11.87
N GLY A 735 25.56 15.70 11.43
CA GLY A 735 26.37 14.79 12.23
C GLY A 735 27.69 15.43 12.70
N LYS A 736 28.43 16.06 11.78
CA LYS A 736 29.68 16.80 12.11
C LYS A 736 29.42 17.98 13.05
N THR A 737 28.37 18.74 12.80
CA THR A 737 28.01 19.91 13.61
C THR A 737 27.61 19.50 15.01
N LEU A 738 26.86 18.40 15.14
CA LEU A 738 26.43 17.84 16.41
C LEU A 738 27.63 17.39 17.25
N TRP A 739 28.55 16.62 16.67
CA TRP A 739 29.79 16.20 17.35
C TRP A 739 30.62 17.41 17.83
N ASN A 740 30.91 18.35 16.93
CA ASN A 740 31.71 19.53 17.26
C ASN A 740 31.04 20.39 18.33
N THR A 741 29.70 20.52 18.29
CA THR A 741 28.94 21.27 19.29
C THR A 741 29.01 20.60 20.66
N ALA A 742 28.92 19.28 20.73
CA ALA A 742 29.06 18.53 21.98
C ALA A 742 30.47 18.69 22.58
N VAL A 743 31.51 18.50 21.76
CA VAL A 743 32.91 18.72 22.16
C VAL A 743 33.11 20.14 22.70
N ASN A 744 32.70 21.15 21.94
CA ASN A 744 32.86 22.56 22.33
C ASN A 744 32.09 22.88 23.62
N SER A 745 30.89 22.32 23.79
CA SER A 745 30.06 22.56 24.99
C SER A 745 30.71 21.99 26.25
N VAL A 746 31.25 20.76 26.17
CA VAL A 746 31.98 20.11 27.27
C VAL A 746 33.28 20.84 27.57
N GLN A 747 34.08 21.17 26.55
CA GLN A 747 35.36 21.85 26.73
C GLN A 747 35.24 23.28 27.24
N ALA A 748 34.19 24.01 26.86
CA ALA A 748 33.91 25.33 27.40
C ALA A 748 33.48 25.29 28.88
N ASN A 749 32.95 24.14 29.35
CA ASN A 749 32.40 23.96 30.69
C ASN A 749 32.96 22.73 31.39
N LEU A 750 34.29 22.61 31.48
CA LEU A 750 34.96 21.46 32.13
C LEU A 750 34.58 21.25 33.61
N ASN A 751 33.98 22.24 34.27
CA ASN A 751 33.46 22.11 35.63
C ASN A 751 32.11 21.39 35.68
N SER A 752 31.44 21.19 34.54
CA SER A 752 30.13 20.54 34.44
C SER A 752 30.02 19.77 33.13
N PRO A 753 30.91 18.79 32.88
CA PRO A 753 30.94 18.08 31.61
C PRO A 753 29.80 17.04 31.57
N ASP A 754 29.12 16.89 30.42
CA ASP A 754 27.93 16.04 30.26
C ASP A 754 27.87 15.50 28.82
N ASP A 755 27.76 14.18 28.67
CA ASP A 755 27.70 13.45 27.38
C ASP A 755 26.27 13.12 26.94
N ARG A 756 25.31 13.09 27.86
CA ARG A 756 23.92 12.69 27.59
C ARG A 756 23.24 13.53 26.52
N PRO A 757 23.44 14.87 26.43
CA PRO A 757 22.85 15.67 25.37
C PRO A 757 23.22 15.20 23.96
N LEU A 758 24.46 14.72 23.75
CA LEU A 758 24.89 14.16 22.45
C LEU A 758 24.18 12.82 22.18
N TYR A 759 24.18 11.91 23.15
CA TYR A 759 23.56 10.59 23.02
C TYR A 759 22.08 10.69 22.64
N TRP A 760 21.30 11.45 23.40
CA TRP A 760 19.86 11.60 23.16
C TRP A 760 19.55 12.37 21.87
N ALA A 761 20.36 13.37 21.51
CA ALA A 761 20.22 14.06 20.23
C ALA A 761 20.40 13.10 19.04
N ARG A 762 21.37 12.18 19.13
CA ARG A 762 21.63 11.19 18.08
C ARG A 762 20.47 10.22 17.93
N LEU A 763 19.96 9.66 19.03
CA LEU A 763 18.78 8.79 18.98
C LEU A 763 17.57 9.51 18.39
N LYS A 764 17.29 10.74 18.84
CA LYS A 764 16.17 11.53 18.34
C LYS A 764 16.30 11.79 16.84
N ILE A 765 17.46 12.26 16.37
CA ILE A 765 17.70 12.49 14.93
C ILE A 765 17.55 11.19 14.12
N ALA A 766 18.13 10.08 14.60
CA ALA A 766 18.02 8.79 13.92
C ALA A 766 16.55 8.35 13.77
N VAL A 767 15.71 8.55 14.80
CA VAL A 767 14.27 8.28 14.72
C VAL A 767 13.60 9.15 13.65
N PHE A 768 13.87 10.45 13.62
CA PHE A 768 13.29 11.35 12.62
C PHE A 768 13.71 10.99 11.19
N ILE A 769 14.94 10.52 10.98
CA ILE A 769 15.39 9.98 9.70
C ILE A 769 14.57 8.73 9.35
N LYS A 770 14.47 7.74 10.25
CA LYS A 770 13.74 6.49 9.99
C LYS A 770 12.23 6.67 9.78
N GLN A 771 11.65 7.72 10.36
CA GLN A 771 10.24 8.08 10.19
C GLN A 771 9.99 8.96 8.96
N HIS A 772 11.03 9.39 8.27
CA HIS A 772 10.87 10.33 7.15
C HIS A 772 10.17 9.65 5.96
N PRO A 773 9.15 10.29 5.34
CA PRO A 773 8.38 9.68 4.25
C PRO A 773 9.19 9.20 3.05
N LEU A 774 10.37 9.77 2.80
CA LEU A 774 11.28 9.35 1.73
C LEU A 774 11.71 7.88 1.86
N PHE A 775 11.90 7.41 3.09
CA PHE A 775 12.42 6.07 3.38
C PHE A 775 11.31 5.05 3.64
N LYS A 776 10.07 5.38 3.28
CA LYS A 776 8.98 4.39 3.30
C LYS A 776 9.36 3.20 2.41
N GLY A 777 9.05 2.00 2.91
CA GLY A 777 9.51 0.75 2.31
C GLY A 777 10.96 0.33 2.62
N ASP A 778 11.77 1.14 3.31
CA ASP A 778 13.12 0.73 3.77
C ASP A 778 13.12 0.11 5.18
N ILE A 779 11.92 -0.14 5.73
CA ILE A 779 11.69 -0.75 7.04
C ILE A 779 10.97 -2.09 6.87
N ASP A 780 11.53 -3.15 7.45
CA ASP A 780 10.95 -4.49 7.43
C ASP A 780 9.75 -4.63 8.39
N VAL A 781 9.05 -5.76 8.30
CA VAL A 781 7.88 -6.09 9.16
C VAL A 781 8.17 -6.14 10.66
N ASN A 782 9.45 -6.17 11.06
CA ASN A 782 9.90 -6.16 12.45
C ASN A 782 10.45 -4.78 12.87
N SER A 783 10.17 -3.72 12.09
CA SER A 783 10.67 -2.37 12.32
C SER A 783 12.21 -2.24 12.29
N ARG A 784 12.88 -3.07 11.48
CA ARG A 784 14.33 -2.97 11.25
C ARG A 784 14.61 -2.29 9.92
N VAL A 785 15.70 -1.51 9.88
CA VAL A 785 16.20 -0.92 8.63
C VAL A 785 16.68 -2.05 7.73
N ILE A 786 16.18 -2.08 6.50
CA ILE A 786 16.59 -3.06 5.48
C ILE A 786 18.04 -2.79 5.12
N GLU A 787 18.88 -3.83 5.15
CA GLU A 787 20.30 -3.74 4.79
C GLU A 787 20.46 -3.21 3.35
N ASP A 788 21.50 -2.42 3.10
CA ASP A 788 21.80 -1.74 1.82
C ASP A 788 20.75 -0.75 1.26
N SER A 789 19.60 -0.58 1.91
CA SER A 789 18.61 0.43 1.53
C SER A 789 19.15 1.87 1.59
N ASP A 790 18.46 2.79 0.92
CA ASP A 790 18.75 4.23 0.99
C ASP A 790 18.77 4.73 2.44
N LEU A 791 17.80 4.29 3.27
CA LEU A 791 17.79 4.56 4.70
C LEU A 791 19.02 4.01 5.43
N SER A 792 19.44 2.78 5.12
CA SER A 792 20.63 2.17 5.73
C SER A 792 21.89 2.99 5.45
N GLN A 793 22.05 3.49 4.22
CA GLN A 793 23.16 4.36 3.83
C GLN A 793 23.12 5.70 4.59
N ILE A 794 21.93 6.28 4.75
CA ILE A 794 21.76 7.57 5.45
C ILE A 794 22.00 7.40 6.96
N ILE A 795 21.51 6.33 7.57
CA ILE A 795 21.77 6.01 8.99
C ILE A 795 23.26 5.73 9.21
N SER A 796 23.91 4.95 8.34
CA SER A 796 25.35 4.70 8.42
C SER A 796 26.15 6.00 8.35
N LEU A 797 25.84 6.87 7.38
CA LEU A 797 26.49 8.18 7.26
C LEU A 797 26.27 9.05 8.50
N PHE A 798 25.06 9.03 9.07
CA PHE A 798 24.76 9.76 10.30
C PHE A 798 25.59 9.23 11.48
N GLU A 799 25.62 7.91 11.69
CA GLU A 799 26.42 7.27 12.75
C GLU A 799 27.91 7.61 12.58
N GLU A 800 28.45 7.47 11.37
CA GLU A 800 29.86 7.78 11.06
C GLU A 800 30.25 9.22 11.39
N THR A 801 29.42 10.18 10.99
CA THR A 801 29.72 11.61 11.13
C THR A 801 29.42 12.14 12.53
N SER A 802 28.39 11.63 13.20
CA SER A 802 28.00 12.04 14.56
C SER A 802 28.84 11.42 15.67
N ARG A 803 29.55 10.32 15.39
CA ARG A 803 30.48 9.63 16.30
C ARG A 803 31.96 9.94 16.07
N ASN A 804 32.23 10.78 15.07
CA ASN A 804 33.57 11.17 14.62
C ASN A 804 34.40 10.07 13.95
N TYR A 805 33.79 8.98 13.48
CA TYR A 805 34.52 7.90 12.79
C TYR A 805 35.25 8.40 11.54
N THR A 806 34.63 9.31 10.80
CA THR A 806 35.20 9.92 9.59
C THR A 806 35.77 11.33 9.82
N GLY A 807 35.72 11.83 11.05
CA GLY A 807 36.18 13.18 11.41
C GLY A 807 37.53 13.23 12.14
N VAL A 808 38.12 12.08 12.50
CA VAL A 808 39.46 12.01 13.10
C VAL A 808 40.52 12.59 12.16
N ASN A 809 41.15 13.68 12.60
CA ASN A 809 42.10 14.44 11.80
C ASN A 809 43.32 14.88 12.63
N PHE A 810 44.48 14.32 12.29
CA PHE A 810 45.76 14.62 12.94
C PHE A 810 46.60 15.68 12.22
N SER A 811 46.03 16.44 11.26
CA SER A 811 46.77 17.48 10.53
C SER A 811 47.31 18.59 11.43
N SER A 812 46.64 18.88 12.54
CA SER A 812 47.06 19.85 13.55
C SER A 812 48.09 19.32 14.56
N ALA A 813 48.45 18.03 14.49
CA ALA A 813 49.37 17.42 15.46
C ALA A 813 50.80 18.01 15.38
N GLY A 814 51.22 18.48 14.21
CA GLY A 814 52.59 18.97 14.01
C GLY A 814 53.62 17.90 14.35
N THR A 815 54.46 18.14 15.36
CA THR A 815 55.45 17.17 15.86
C THR A 815 54.95 16.33 17.03
N ALA A 816 53.73 16.58 17.52
CA ALA A 816 53.13 15.81 18.60
C ALA A 816 52.74 14.41 18.13
N LYS A 817 52.78 13.46 19.07
CA LYS A 817 52.37 12.07 18.91
C LYS A 817 50.86 11.99 18.72
N LYS A 818 50.42 11.16 17.78
CA LYS A 818 49.01 11.06 17.39
C LYS A 818 48.32 10.05 18.29
N ILE A 819 47.43 10.52 19.15
CA ILE A 819 46.73 9.69 20.13
C ILE A 819 45.25 9.62 19.77
N LEU A 820 44.72 8.42 19.59
CA LEU A 820 43.28 8.18 19.45
C LEU A 820 42.71 7.71 20.78
N VAL A 821 41.66 8.37 21.26
CA VAL A 821 40.94 7.99 22.49
C VAL A 821 39.51 7.61 22.10
N VAL A 822 39.07 6.40 22.45
CA VAL A 822 37.73 5.90 22.10
C VAL A 822 36.92 5.68 23.36
N GLY A 823 35.70 6.19 23.44
CA GLY A 823 34.78 6.00 24.58
C GLY A 823 33.45 5.38 24.15
N PHE A 824 32.54 5.14 25.10
CA PHE A 824 31.24 4.53 24.86
C PHE A 824 30.07 5.48 25.14
N ASP A 825 28.95 5.21 24.47
CA ASP A 825 27.65 5.80 24.77
C ASP A 825 27.15 5.43 26.19
N PRO A 826 26.23 6.23 26.79
CA PRO A 826 25.44 5.82 27.95
C PRO A 826 24.77 4.44 27.79
N PHE A 827 24.70 3.69 28.89
CA PHE A 827 24.07 2.37 28.97
C PHE A 827 23.54 2.11 30.38
N PHE A 828 22.79 1.01 30.57
CA PHE A 828 22.00 0.73 31.78
C PHE A 828 20.97 1.84 32.09
N LEU A 829 20.18 2.17 31.08
CA LEU A 829 19.18 3.25 31.14
C LEU A 829 17.76 2.77 31.46
N ASP A 830 17.42 1.51 31.15
CA ASP A 830 16.08 0.97 31.41
C ASP A 830 15.93 0.50 32.87
N GLU A 831 15.16 1.25 33.65
CA GLU A 831 14.82 0.96 35.03
C GLU A 831 13.81 -0.19 35.17
N ASN A 832 13.09 -0.54 34.10
CA ASN A 832 12.11 -1.62 34.08
C ASN A 832 12.71 -2.97 33.69
N ASN A 833 13.97 -3.00 33.26
CA ASN A 833 14.62 -4.24 32.86
C ASN A 833 14.96 -5.11 34.09
N PRO A 834 14.41 -6.34 34.21
CA PRO A 834 14.62 -7.17 35.39
C PRO A 834 16.08 -7.61 35.56
N VAL A 835 16.83 -7.76 34.46
CA VAL A 835 18.26 -8.13 34.48
C VAL A 835 19.12 -7.00 35.00
N LEU A 836 18.73 -5.75 34.73
CA LEU A 836 19.47 -4.54 35.12
C LEU A 836 19.03 -3.98 36.48
N SER A 837 18.04 -4.61 37.12
CA SER A 837 17.41 -4.10 38.33
C SER A 837 18.44 -3.78 39.43
N GLY A 838 18.36 -2.56 39.97
CA GLY A 838 19.29 -2.05 40.99
C GLY A 838 20.62 -1.51 40.47
N SER A 839 20.92 -1.67 39.17
CA SER A 839 22.11 -1.10 38.50
C SER A 839 21.78 -0.14 37.36
N SER A 840 20.53 -0.11 36.88
CA SER A 840 20.06 0.87 35.89
C SER A 840 19.64 2.20 36.51
N ASN A 841 19.73 3.26 35.69
CA ASN A 841 19.33 4.63 36.03
C ASN A 841 19.24 5.42 34.72
N ILE A 842 18.05 5.92 34.39
CA ILE A 842 17.80 6.69 33.16
C ILE A 842 18.60 8.01 33.09
N LEU A 843 19.08 8.48 34.24
CA LEU A 843 19.91 9.68 34.37
C LEU A 843 21.41 9.41 34.19
N HIS A 844 21.81 8.18 33.88
CA HIS A 844 23.22 7.83 33.73
C HIS A 844 23.93 8.60 32.61
N SER A 845 25.09 9.12 32.95
CA SER A 845 26.13 9.57 32.03
C SER A 845 27.22 8.49 31.94
N ASN A 846 27.94 8.41 30.81
CA ASN A 846 29.07 7.51 30.68
C ASN A 846 30.40 8.26 30.97
N PRO A 847 31.17 7.83 31.99
CA PRO A 847 32.51 8.39 32.25
C PRO A 847 33.46 8.42 31.06
N SER A 848 33.41 7.39 30.21
CA SER A 848 34.22 7.34 29.00
C SER A 848 33.77 8.39 27.97
N GLY A 849 32.45 8.56 27.77
CA GLY A 849 31.85 9.56 26.89
C GLY A 849 32.22 11.00 27.29
N ILE A 850 32.09 11.33 28.58
CA ILE A 850 32.53 12.63 29.12
C ILE A 850 34.02 12.85 28.86
N SER A 851 34.85 11.83 29.12
CA SER A 851 36.30 11.92 28.97
C SER A 851 36.69 12.24 27.53
N VAL A 852 36.14 11.53 26.55
CA VAL A 852 36.49 11.74 25.13
C VAL A 852 36.04 13.09 24.58
N LEU A 853 34.88 13.59 25.00
CA LEU A 853 34.41 14.93 24.59
C LEU A 853 35.31 16.03 25.18
N SER A 854 35.83 15.82 26.39
CA SER A 854 36.70 16.78 27.07
C SER A 854 38.12 16.91 26.48
N MET A 855 38.51 15.98 25.60
CA MET A 855 39.88 15.83 25.06
C MET A 855 39.98 15.82 23.53
N ASN A 856 38.87 15.91 22.79
CA ASN A 856 38.95 15.90 21.34
C ASN A 856 39.68 17.14 20.80
N SER A 857 40.61 16.95 19.86
CA SER A 857 41.31 18.04 19.13
C SER A 857 42.11 19.01 20.00
N ILE A 858 42.69 18.51 21.10
CA ILE A 858 43.60 19.28 21.95
C ILE A 858 44.94 18.56 22.11
N ASN A 859 45.98 19.32 22.47
CA ASN A 859 47.25 18.73 22.91
C ASN A 859 47.13 18.24 24.35
N THR A 860 47.91 17.22 24.70
CA THR A 860 48.23 16.89 26.09
C THR A 860 48.84 18.10 26.80
N ALA A 861 48.71 18.20 28.12
CA ALA A 861 49.19 19.37 28.86
C ALA A 861 50.71 19.59 28.73
N ASN A 862 51.46 18.52 28.48
CA ASN A 862 52.90 18.54 28.21
C ASN A 862 53.26 18.82 26.73
N GLY A 863 52.28 18.92 25.83
CA GLY A 863 52.47 19.18 24.40
C GLY A 863 53.04 18.02 23.58
N ILE A 864 53.21 16.84 24.19
CA ILE A 864 53.82 15.67 23.55
C ILE A 864 52.83 14.94 22.64
N GLY A 865 51.56 14.88 23.02
CA GLY A 865 50.51 14.21 22.27
C GLY A 865 49.48 15.19 21.73
N TYR A 866 48.90 14.87 20.58
CA TYR A 866 47.70 15.50 20.03
C TYR A 866 46.58 14.47 19.96
N ILE A 867 45.46 14.77 20.60
CA ILE A 867 44.37 13.83 20.82
C ILE A 867 43.28 14.03 19.76
N GLN A 868 42.85 12.92 19.17
CA GLN A 868 41.57 12.82 18.48
C GLN A 868 40.73 11.77 19.21
N SER A 869 39.41 11.92 19.19
CA SER A 869 38.54 10.98 19.88
C SER A 869 37.32 10.51 19.09
N MET A 870 36.75 9.39 19.50
CA MET A 870 35.54 8.79 18.94
C MET A 870 34.63 8.27 20.06
N ILE A 871 33.33 8.12 19.78
CA ILE A 871 32.38 7.43 20.66
C ILE A 871 31.77 6.24 19.93
N VAL A 872 31.83 5.06 20.52
CA VAL A 872 31.21 3.84 20.00
C VAL A 872 29.91 3.47 20.77
N PRO A 873 28.95 2.80 20.13
CA PRO A 873 27.74 2.33 20.79
C PRO A 873 27.99 1.13 21.71
N VAL A 874 27.11 0.94 22.69
CA VAL A 874 27.02 -0.28 23.51
C VAL A 874 26.03 -1.24 22.84
N ARG A 875 26.36 -1.72 21.63
CA ARG A 875 25.51 -2.58 20.79
C ARG A 875 26.34 -3.66 20.10
N TYR A 876 25.92 -4.92 20.24
CA TYR A 876 26.63 -6.05 19.60
C TYR A 876 26.52 -6.04 18.07
N THR A 877 25.36 -5.65 17.52
CA THR A 877 25.16 -5.56 16.07
C THR A 877 26.19 -4.67 15.39
N ASP A 878 26.56 -3.54 15.98
CA ASP A 878 27.58 -2.63 15.42
C ASP A 878 29.00 -3.23 15.46
N PHE A 879 29.29 -4.13 16.41
CA PHE A 879 30.56 -4.82 16.51
C PHE A 879 30.65 -5.99 15.51
N ASP A 880 29.52 -6.64 15.23
CA ASP A 880 29.49 -7.85 14.41
C ASP A 880 29.07 -7.61 12.95
N SER A 881 28.43 -6.47 12.66
CA SER A 881 27.62 -6.26 11.45
C SER A 881 26.58 -7.38 11.25
N ASP A 882 25.91 -7.80 12.33
CA ASP A 882 24.90 -8.86 12.33
C ASP A 882 23.66 -8.45 13.15
N LEU A 883 22.49 -8.51 12.50
CA LEU A 883 21.18 -8.17 13.06
C LEU A 883 20.56 -9.32 13.86
N ASN A 884 21.13 -10.52 13.85
CA ASN A 884 20.69 -11.62 14.69
C ASN A 884 20.88 -11.23 16.17
N PRO A 885 19.85 -11.31 17.04
CA PRO A 885 20.02 -10.94 18.45
C PRO A 885 20.94 -11.89 19.23
N SER A 886 20.93 -13.18 18.93
CA SER A 886 21.65 -14.19 19.71
C SER A 886 23.06 -14.48 19.18
N MET A 887 23.27 -14.35 17.87
CA MET A 887 24.49 -14.77 17.19
C MET A 887 25.17 -13.61 16.44
N GLY A 888 26.47 -13.77 16.13
CA GLY A 888 27.25 -12.82 15.34
C GLY A 888 28.73 -12.81 15.74
N GLU A 889 29.63 -12.86 14.75
CA GLU A 889 31.09 -12.85 14.95
C GLU A 889 31.83 -12.11 13.81
N GLY A 890 31.12 -11.22 13.10
CA GLY A 890 31.64 -10.53 11.92
C GLY A 890 32.49 -9.29 12.22
N LYS A 891 32.94 -8.62 11.15
CA LYS A 891 33.68 -7.36 11.22
C LYS A 891 32.70 -6.20 11.37
N GLY A 892 32.99 -5.27 12.26
CA GLY A 892 32.12 -4.12 12.53
C GLY A 892 32.87 -2.81 12.57
N ILE A 893 32.39 -1.89 13.42
CA ILE A 893 32.92 -0.52 13.55
C ILE A 893 34.43 -0.48 13.89
N ILE A 894 34.95 -1.50 14.58
CA ILE A 894 36.36 -1.55 14.98
C ILE A 894 37.24 -1.74 13.75
N GLU A 895 36.97 -2.78 12.96
CA GLU A 895 37.74 -3.10 11.77
C GLU A 895 37.55 -2.04 10.68
N ASN A 896 36.31 -1.53 10.54
CA ASN A 896 35.92 -0.62 9.47
C ASN A 896 36.42 0.82 9.68
N TYR A 897 36.63 1.26 10.92
CA TYR A 897 37.02 2.65 11.23
C TYR A 897 38.32 2.74 12.01
N ILE A 898 38.43 2.06 13.16
CA ILE A 898 39.63 2.13 14.01
C ILE A 898 40.82 1.42 13.34
N GLY A 899 40.58 0.26 12.72
CA GLY A 899 41.62 -0.51 12.02
C GLY A 899 42.32 0.29 10.91
N LYS A 900 41.58 1.15 10.20
CA LYS A 900 42.13 2.02 9.15
C LYS A 900 43.08 3.10 9.67
N LEU A 901 43.04 3.40 10.98
CA LEU A 901 43.85 4.43 11.61
C LEU A 901 45.13 3.89 12.24
N LEU A 902 45.29 2.58 12.40
CA LEU A 902 46.42 1.98 13.12
C LEU A 902 47.79 2.42 12.58
N ASN A 903 47.94 2.55 11.26
CA ASN A 903 49.19 3.01 10.63
C ASN A 903 49.44 4.52 10.78
N ASN A 904 48.46 5.28 11.25
CA ASN A 904 48.48 6.75 11.27
C ASN A 904 48.54 7.31 12.69
N VAL A 905 48.57 6.47 13.72
CA VAL A 905 48.56 6.86 15.14
C VAL A 905 49.78 6.27 15.86
N ASP A 906 50.18 6.90 16.97
CA ASP A 906 51.22 6.41 17.87
C ASP A 906 50.61 5.62 19.04
N MET A 907 49.39 5.97 19.46
CA MET A 907 48.66 5.32 20.54
C MET A 907 47.15 5.30 20.30
N ILE A 908 46.48 4.18 20.63
CA ILE A 908 45.03 4.04 20.73
C ILE A 908 44.69 3.59 22.15
N ILE A 909 43.95 4.41 22.89
CA ILE A 909 43.44 4.03 24.21
C ILE A 909 41.92 3.99 24.16
N THR A 910 41.37 2.83 24.52
CA THR A 910 39.92 2.64 24.63
C THR A 910 39.52 2.80 26.09
N LEU A 911 38.46 3.55 26.34
CA LEU A 911 37.99 3.91 27.67
C LEU A 911 36.61 3.30 27.91
N SER A 912 36.37 2.75 29.09
CA SER A 912 35.03 2.38 29.51
C SER A 912 34.82 2.58 31.01
N ARG A 913 33.57 2.52 31.45
CA ARG A 913 33.20 2.63 32.86
C ARG A 913 33.50 1.33 33.60
N ASP A 914 34.21 1.41 34.72
CA ASP A 914 34.31 0.31 35.69
C ASP A 914 32.99 0.14 36.47
N GLY A 915 32.69 -1.09 36.89
CA GLY A 915 31.55 -1.38 37.76
C GLY A 915 31.72 -0.83 39.18
N ALA A 916 32.95 -0.57 39.62
CA ALA A 916 33.27 -0.13 40.97
C ALA A 916 33.66 1.37 41.06
N PRO A 917 33.33 2.05 42.18
CA PRO A 917 33.78 3.41 42.44
C PRO A 917 35.24 3.44 42.93
N SER A 918 35.99 4.44 42.48
CA SER A 918 37.41 4.71 42.75
C SER A 918 38.43 3.83 42.00
N ASP A 919 37.98 2.96 41.10
CA ASP A 919 38.85 2.09 40.33
C ASP A 919 39.27 2.74 39.00
N TYR A 920 40.58 2.79 38.73
CA TYR A 920 41.15 3.33 37.50
C TYR A 920 42.23 2.38 36.99
N ASN A 921 41.83 1.45 36.11
CA ASN A 921 42.62 0.28 35.77
C ASN A 921 42.99 0.25 34.29
N ILE A 922 44.29 0.16 34.00
CA ILE A 922 44.79 -0.20 32.68
C ILE A 922 44.72 -1.73 32.57
N ASP A 923 43.82 -2.22 31.72
CA ASP A 923 43.62 -3.66 31.56
C ASP A 923 44.84 -4.29 30.89
N LYS A 924 45.39 -5.33 31.52
CA LYS A 924 46.55 -6.02 30.94
C LYS A 924 46.15 -7.03 29.87
N TYR A 925 45.06 -7.77 30.08
CA TYR A 925 44.66 -8.88 29.20
C TYR A 925 43.24 -8.71 28.67
N ALA A 926 43.05 -8.99 27.37
CA ALA A 926 41.73 -9.09 26.72
C ALA A 926 41.54 -10.47 26.10
N THR A 927 40.30 -10.98 26.05
CA THR A 927 39.96 -12.29 25.46
C THR A 927 38.95 -12.15 24.33
N GLN A 928 38.95 -13.08 23.37
CA GLN A 928 37.89 -13.14 22.35
C GLN A 928 36.54 -13.61 22.93
N ASN A 929 36.50 -14.19 24.15
CA ASN A 929 35.32 -14.83 24.73
C ASN A 929 34.24 -13.84 25.20
N ARG A 930 32.96 -14.15 24.91
CA ARG A 930 31.78 -13.46 25.46
C ARG A 930 31.05 -14.37 26.44
N VAL A 931 30.76 -13.91 27.66
CA VAL A 931 30.04 -14.73 28.66
C VAL A 931 28.50 -14.61 28.55
N GLY A 932 27.99 -13.64 27.79
CA GLY A 932 26.58 -13.62 27.34
C GLY A 932 25.51 -13.34 28.40
N ASN A 933 25.84 -12.63 29.49
CA ASN A 933 24.92 -12.44 30.62
C ASN A 933 24.42 -10.99 30.85
N VAL A 934 24.91 -10.01 30.09
CA VAL A 934 24.54 -8.60 30.23
C VAL A 934 23.95 -8.08 28.91
N PRO A 935 22.71 -7.57 28.88
CA PRO A 935 22.11 -7.08 27.65
C PRO A 935 22.80 -5.80 27.15
N CYS A 936 22.92 -5.65 25.84
CA CYS A 936 23.32 -4.40 25.20
C CYS A 936 22.17 -3.38 25.15
N ASN A 937 22.40 -2.18 24.62
CA ASN A 937 21.38 -1.13 24.53
C ASN A 937 20.16 -1.50 23.67
N LEU A 938 20.23 -2.57 22.87
CA LEU A 938 19.08 -3.14 22.14
C LEU A 938 18.35 -4.26 22.91
N ASN A 939 18.68 -4.46 24.19
CA ASN A 939 18.10 -5.46 25.10
C ASN A 939 18.26 -6.93 24.70
N PHE A 940 19.41 -7.27 24.14
CA PHE A 940 19.74 -8.67 23.89
C PHE A 940 21.19 -8.98 24.26
N VAL A 941 21.46 -10.27 24.46
CA VAL A 941 22.76 -10.84 24.80
C VAL A 941 23.25 -11.72 23.65
N ARG A 942 24.57 -11.86 23.52
CA ARG A 942 25.18 -12.90 22.67
C ARG A 942 25.18 -14.25 23.38
N GLU A 943 25.21 -15.32 22.60
CA GLU A 943 25.34 -16.67 23.14
C GLU A 943 26.55 -16.77 24.11
N PRO A 944 26.38 -17.36 25.30
CA PRO A 944 27.47 -17.60 26.23
C PRO A 944 28.59 -18.41 25.60
N ASP A 945 29.82 -18.04 25.94
CA ASP A 945 31.09 -18.60 25.45
C ASP A 945 31.31 -18.50 23.92
N SER A 946 30.50 -17.69 23.24
CA SER A 946 30.74 -17.32 21.84
C SER A 946 32.03 -16.51 21.68
N ASP A 947 32.62 -16.62 20.50
CA ASP A 947 33.74 -15.77 20.12
C ASP A 947 33.22 -14.42 19.61
N SER A 948 33.89 -13.34 20.01
CA SER A 948 33.61 -11.99 19.50
C SER A 948 34.00 -11.85 18.04
N ILE A 949 35.09 -12.49 17.64
CA ILE A 949 35.53 -12.61 16.26
C ILE A 949 36.30 -13.92 16.11
N THR A 950 36.17 -14.58 14.97
CA THR A 950 36.92 -15.82 14.71
C THR A 950 38.41 -15.50 14.52
N ASP A 951 39.26 -15.92 15.46
CA ASP A 951 40.71 -15.74 15.37
C ASP A 951 41.52 -16.91 15.97
N THR A 952 42.82 -16.94 15.67
CA THR A 952 43.79 -17.90 16.18
C THR A 952 44.25 -17.57 17.60
N SER A 953 44.46 -16.30 17.92
CA SER A 953 44.93 -15.87 19.25
C SER A 953 43.75 -15.78 20.21
N LYS A 954 43.73 -16.54 21.32
CA LYS A 954 42.55 -16.61 22.19
C LYS A 954 42.46 -15.46 23.21
N TRP A 955 43.57 -14.81 23.48
CA TRP A 955 43.67 -13.59 24.28
C TRP A 955 44.84 -12.73 23.76
N ILE A 956 44.93 -11.50 24.26
CA ILE A 956 45.95 -10.54 23.87
C ILE A 956 46.36 -9.61 25.02
N GLU A 957 47.61 -9.16 25.00
CA GLU A 957 48.17 -8.25 25.99
C GLU A 957 48.14 -6.78 25.54
N SER A 958 47.90 -5.89 26.50
CA SER A 958 48.11 -4.45 26.35
C SER A 958 49.61 -4.16 26.26
N ASN A 959 49.98 -3.36 25.27
CA ASN A 959 51.33 -2.80 25.17
C ASN A 959 51.35 -1.31 25.52
N LEU A 960 50.31 -0.79 26.18
CA LEU A 960 50.25 0.61 26.62
C LEU A 960 51.46 0.99 27.51
N PRO A 961 51.91 2.26 27.48
CA PRO A 961 53.11 2.68 28.20
C PRO A 961 52.95 2.56 29.73
N ASN A 962 54.03 2.19 30.42
CA ASN A 962 54.03 2.15 31.90
C ASN A 962 53.87 3.54 32.51
N GLU A 963 54.11 4.58 31.73
CA GLU A 963 53.97 5.97 32.14
C GLU A 963 52.50 6.34 32.48
N LEU A 964 51.50 5.59 32.01
CA LEU A 964 50.09 5.79 32.38
C LEU A 964 49.85 5.67 33.90
N VAL A 965 50.62 4.83 34.60
CA VAL A 965 50.52 4.62 36.05
C VAL A 965 51.41 5.57 36.87
N LEU A 966 51.98 6.61 36.25
CA LEU A 966 52.58 7.74 36.98
C LEU A 966 51.50 8.62 37.63
N SER A 967 50.24 8.49 37.20
CA SER A 967 49.11 8.99 37.97
C SER A 967 48.86 8.07 39.16
N PRO A 968 48.96 8.58 40.41
CA PRO A 968 48.91 7.73 41.61
C PRO A 968 47.58 7.00 41.81
N GLU A 969 46.52 7.44 41.14
CA GLU A 969 45.20 6.81 41.14
C GLU A 969 45.08 5.64 40.16
N VAL A 970 46.00 5.52 39.19
CA VAL A 970 45.89 4.59 38.06
C VAL A 970 46.86 3.43 38.24
N GLU A 971 46.36 2.21 38.08
CA GLU A 971 47.17 0.98 38.16
C GLU A 971 46.93 0.04 36.98
N PHE A 972 47.81 -0.95 36.80
CA PHE A 972 47.56 -2.04 35.85
C PHE A 972 46.79 -3.14 36.54
N ASP A 973 45.68 -3.58 35.93
CA ASP A 973 44.99 -4.78 36.34
C ASP A 973 45.53 -5.99 35.57
N PHE A 974 46.23 -6.88 36.29
CA PHE A 974 46.76 -8.14 35.77
C PHE A 974 45.78 -9.32 35.97
N THR A 975 44.59 -9.06 36.52
CA THR A 975 43.61 -10.11 36.81
C THR A 975 43.12 -10.76 35.52
N TYR A 976 42.93 -12.07 35.53
CA TYR A 976 42.22 -12.78 34.48
C TYR A 976 41.51 -14.03 35.00
N VAL A 977 40.61 -14.62 34.19
CA VAL A 977 39.95 -15.90 34.51
C VAL A 977 40.31 -16.93 33.45
N ASP A 978 40.92 -18.03 33.90
CA ASP A 978 41.37 -19.12 33.03
C ASP A 978 40.20 -19.93 32.45
N SER A 979 40.50 -20.95 31.64
CA SER A 979 39.48 -21.80 30.99
C SER A 979 38.70 -22.66 31.97
N THR A 980 39.19 -22.82 33.21
CA THR A 980 38.52 -23.56 34.28
C THR A 980 37.61 -22.69 35.14
N GLY A 981 37.58 -21.37 34.88
CA GLY A 981 36.79 -20.39 35.63
C GLY A 981 37.47 -19.89 36.91
N ILE A 982 38.78 -20.12 37.08
CA ILE A 982 39.53 -19.67 38.25
C ILE A 982 40.16 -18.30 37.97
N THR A 983 39.98 -17.36 38.91
CA THR A 983 40.63 -16.04 38.85
C THR A 983 42.12 -16.14 39.22
N LYS A 984 42.97 -15.53 38.39
CA LYS A 984 44.43 -15.55 38.47
C LYS A 984 44.99 -14.11 38.42
N ASP A 985 46.19 -13.95 38.97
CA ASP A 985 46.98 -12.72 38.88
C ASP A 985 48.12 -12.94 37.88
N GLY A 986 47.99 -12.34 36.69
CA GLY A 986 48.96 -12.49 35.62
C GLY A 986 50.31 -11.80 35.86
N SER A 987 50.50 -11.10 36.97
CA SER A 987 51.82 -10.60 37.40
C SER A 987 52.69 -11.70 38.02
N VAL A 988 52.08 -12.81 38.44
CA VAL A 988 52.75 -13.97 39.06
C VAL A 988 52.46 -15.30 38.38
N ASP A 989 51.35 -15.43 37.66
CA ASP A 989 50.90 -16.62 36.93
C ASP A 989 50.51 -16.21 35.50
N GLU A 990 51.48 -16.13 34.58
CA GLU A 990 51.27 -15.62 33.21
C GLU A 990 50.30 -16.53 32.42
N PRO A 991 49.32 -15.97 31.68
CA PRO A 991 48.35 -16.78 30.94
C PRO A 991 49.00 -17.67 29.88
N ASP A 992 48.50 -18.91 29.69
CA ASP A 992 48.96 -19.78 28.60
C ASP A 992 48.52 -19.20 27.25
N PRO A 993 49.45 -18.90 26.31
CA PRO A 993 49.12 -18.35 24.99
C PRO A 993 48.10 -19.16 24.16
N ASN A 994 47.92 -20.46 24.46
CA ASN A 994 47.01 -21.35 23.74
C ASN A 994 45.67 -21.57 24.46
N GLU A 995 45.51 -21.05 25.68
CA GLU A 995 44.30 -21.24 26.47
C GLU A 995 43.23 -20.20 26.11
N LYS A 996 41.96 -20.63 26.03
CA LYS A 996 40.82 -19.72 25.90
C LYS A 996 40.41 -19.22 27.29
N MET A 997 40.83 -18.00 27.62
CA MET A 997 40.42 -17.31 28.84
C MET A 997 38.92 -17.02 28.83
N THR A 998 38.23 -17.31 29.92
CA THR A 998 36.80 -17.00 30.06
C THR A 998 36.55 -15.50 30.25
N ARG A 999 37.51 -14.79 30.85
CA ARG A 999 37.44 -13.35 31.13
C ARG A 999 38.84 -12.70 31.16
N GLY A 1000 38.98 -11.53 30.54
CA GLY A 1000 40.18 -10.68 30.67
C GLY A 1000 40.12 -9.79 31.92
N SER A 1001 41.10 -8.88 32.05
CA SER A 1001 41.19 -7.92 33.17
C SER A 1001 39.95 -7.04 33.22
N GLY A 1002 39.59 -6.50 32.05
CA GLY A 1002 38.39 -5.68 31.86
C GLY A 1002 37.06 -6.43 31.74
N GLY A 1003 37.02 -7.72 32.03
CA GLY A 1003 35.79 -8.52 31.91
C GLY A 1003 35.67 -9.32 30.61
N SER A 1004 34.43 -9.53 30.15
CA SER A 1004 34.07 -10.30 28.95
C SER A 1004 32.88 -9.69 28.20
N TYR A 1005 32.67 -8.38 28.40
CA TYR A 1005 31.65 -7.57 27.73
C TYR A 1005 32.28 -6.72 26.61
N LEU A 1006 31.54 -5.74 26.08
CA LEU A 1006 31.98 -4.90 24.96
C LEU A 1006 33.26 -4.09 25.24
N SER A 1007 33.60 -3.81 26.51
CA SER A 1007 34.87 -3.17 26.90
C SER A 1007 36.08 -4.08 26.64
N ASN A 1008 36.01 -5.33 27.09
CA ASN A 1008 36.99 -6.36 26.77
C ASN A 1008 37.05 -6.61 25.24
N GLU A 1009 35.89 -6.62 24.58
CA GLU A 1009 35.84 -6.92 23.15
C GLU A 1009 36.50 -5.85 22.28
N ILE A 1010 36.24 -4.55 22.53
CA ILE A 1010 36.91 -3.49 21.78
C ILE A 1010 38.42 -3.51 22.03
N PHE A 1011 38.85 -3.81 23.27
CA PHE A 1011 40.26 -3.99 23.58
C PHE A 1011 40.86 -5.12 22.75
N TYR A 1012 40.28 -6.32 22.83
CA TYR A 1012 40.75 -7.50 22.12
C TYR A 1012 40.87 -7.22 20.62
N ARG A 1013 39.81 -6.72 19.98
CA ARG A 1013 39.79 -6.46 18.53
C ARG A 1013 40.81 -5.40 18.10
N VAL A 1014 40.93 -4.28 18.82
CA VAL A 1014 41.91 -3.21 18.49
C VAL A 1014 43.35 -3.71 18.64
N ALA A 1015 43.66 -4.36 19.77
CA ALA A 1015 44.99 -4.91 20.01
C ALA A 1015 45.32 -6.02 18.99
N ARG A 1016 44.31 -6.78 18.56
CA ARG A 1016 44.49 -7.84 17.58
C ARG A 1016 44.82 -7.30 16.20
N LEU A 1017 44.09 -6.28 15.75
CA LEU A 1017 44.40 -5.58 14.51
C LEU A 1017 45.79 -4.93 14.55
N ARG A 1018 46.22 -4.40 15.73
CA ARG A 1018 47.60 -3.93 15.93
C ARG A 1018 48.59 -5.06 15.64
N GLU A 1019 48.46 -6.24 16.25
CA GLU A 1019 49.40 -7.37 16.05
C GLU A 1019 49.48 -7.86 14.60
N MET A 1020 48.41 -7.72 13.82
CA MET A 1020 48.43 -8.03 12.39
C MET A 1020 49.33 -7.08 11.59
N ILE A 1021 49.66 -5.90 12.13
CA ILE A 1021 50.52 -4.87 11.50
C ILE A 1021 51.90 -4.83 12.18
N SER A 1022 51.95 -4.79 13.51
CA SER A 1022 53.18 -4.79 14.32
C SER A 1022 52.87 -5.09 15.79
N ILE A 1023 53.77 -5.79 16.49
CA ILE A 1023 53.60 -6.08 17.92
C ILE A 1023 53.86 -4.86 18.81
N ASP A 1024 54.70 -3.92 18.36
CA ASP A 1024 55.22 -2.83 19.21
C ASP A 1024 54.51 -1.47 19.00
N LYS A 1025 53.95 -1.23 17.81
CA LYS A 1025 53.36 0.07 17.41
C LYS A 1025 52.09 -0.10 16.56
N PRO A 1026 51.06 0.74 16.75
CA PRO A 1026 50.91 1.73 17.81
C PRO A 1026 50.78 1.08 19.19
N LYS A 1027 50.89 1.90 20.24
CA LYS A 1027 50.56 1.48 21.61
C LYS A 1027 49.05 1.35 21.72
N THR A 1028 48.52 0.20 22.12
CA THR A 1028 47.08 -0.04 22.24
C THR A 1028 46.72 -0.78 23.52
N GLY A 1029 45.58 -0.42 24.09
CA GLY A 1029 45.01 -1.10 25.24
C GLY A 1029 43.71 -0.45 25.71
N HIS A 1030 43.29 -0.84 26.92
CA HIS A 1030 42.04 -0.40 27.52
C HIS A 1030 42.26 0.19 28.90
N PHE A 1031 41.45 1.18 29.24
CA PHE A 1031 41.47 1.87 30.52
C PHE A 1031 40.05 1.94 31.07
N HIS A 1032 39.76 1.08 32.07
CA HIS A 1032 38.55 1.16 32.88
C HIS A 1032 38.66 2.35 33.84
N VAL A 1033 37.66 3.23 33.82
CA VAL A 1033 37.63 4.44 34.65
C VAL A 1033 36.45 4.39 35.62
N SER A 1034 36.67 4.92 36.82
CA SER A 1034 35.75 4.81 37.95
C SER A 1034 34.30 5.17 37.60
N LYS A 1035 33.36 4.38 38.14
CA LYS A 1035 31.95 4.80 38.26
C LYS A 1035 31.86 6.06 39.13
N PHE A 1036 31.02 7.03 38.77
CA PHE A 1036 30.81 8.27 39.56
C PHE A 1036 29.35 8.57 39.94
N GLN A 1037 28.38 7.82 39.40
CA GLN A 1037 26.94 7.92 39.69
C GLN A 1037 26.43 6.63 40.29
N GLU A 1038 25.68 6.71 41.38
CA GLU A 1038 24.92 5.59 41.96
C GLU A 1038 23.52 5.44 41.35
N ALA A 1039 22.79 4.40 41.78
CA ALA A 1039 21.39 4.19 41.37
C ALA A 1039 20.52 5.39 41.79
N ASN A 1040 19.64 5.83 40.88
CA ASN A 1040 18.76 7.00 41.05
C ASN A 1040 19.49 8.34 41.30
N GLU A 1041 20.80 8.42 41.09
CA GLU A 1041 21.59 9.65 41.26
C GLU A 1041 21.74 10.36 39.89
N ASP A 1042 21.41 11.65 39.81
CA ASP A 1042 21.77 12.48 38.64
C ASP A 1042 23.29 12.76 38.62
N LEU A 1043 23.80 13.23 37.50
CA LEU A 1043 25.19 13.56 37.26
C LEU A 1043 25.72 14.60 38.26
N ILE A 1044 26.68 14.19 39.09
CA ILE A 1044 27.40 15.09 39.99
C ILE A 1044 28.65 15.63 39.30
N PHE A 1045 28.55 16.86 38.84
CA PHE A 1045 29.59 17.52 38.05
C PHE A 1045 30.98 17.58 38.70
N SER A 1046 31.07 17.71 40.02
CA SER A 1046 32.37 17.70 40.71
C SER A 1046 33.07 16.35 40.63
N ARG A 1047 32.33 15.23 40.68
CA ARG A 1047 32.89 13.88 40.49
C ARG A 1047 33.28 13.65 39.03
N ALA A 1048 32.43 14.06 38.09
CA ALA A 1048 32.72 13.97 36.67
C ALA A 1048 33.98 14.77 36.29
N LYS A 1049 34.15 15.99 36.84
CA LYS A 1049 35.38 16.78 36.66
C LYS A 1049 36.60 16.05 37.22
N ALA A 1050 36.52 15.54 38.45
CA ALA A 1050 37.65 14.83 39.08
C ALA A 1050 38.08 13.61 38.25
N LEU A 1051 37.13 12.84 37.74
CA LEU A 1051 37.41 11.74 36.82
C LEU A 1051 38.12 12.23 35.55
N VAL A 1052 37.60 13.26 34.89
CA VAL A 1052 38.22 13.83 33.68
C VAL A 1052 39.65 14.30 33.94
N ASP A 1053 39.90 14.93 35.09
CA ASP A 1053 41.24 15.40 35.46
C ASP A 1053 42.22 14.22 35.63
N ILE A 1054 41.80 13.12 36.27
CA ILE A 1054 42.61 11.90 36.45
C ILE A 1054 42.90 11.25 35.10
N VAL A 1055 41.88 11.08 34.25
CA VAL A 1055 42.03 10.46 32.93
C VAL A 1055 42.95 11.29 32.03
N LYS A 1056 42.78 12.63 32.02
CA LYS A 1056 43.67 13.54 31.29
C LYS A 1056 45.10 13.41 31.76
N LYS A 1057 45.33 13.41 33.07
CA LYS A 1057 46.66 13.28 33.65
C LYS A 1057 47.31 11.95 33.25
N ALA A 1058 46.57 10.84 33.31
CA ALA A 1058 47.08 9.54 32.91
C ALA A 1058 47.50 9.51 31.43
N ILE A 1059 46.68 10.08 30.54
CA ILE A 1059 47.00 10.17 29.10
C ILE A 1059 48.18 11.12 28.85
N ASP A 1060 48.25 12.24 29.57
CA ASP A 1060 49.39 13.17 29.52
C ASP A 1060 50.69 12.46 29.89
N ASP A 1061 50.69 11.71 30.99
CA ASP A 1061 51.85 10.93 31.45
C ASP A 1061 52.18 9.82 30.45
N GLY A 1062 51.19 9.07 29.99
CA GLY A 1062 51.33 8.02 28.97
C GLY A 1062 51.94 8.52 27.66
N ALA A 1063 51.65 9.75 27.25
CA ALA A 1063 52.24 10.36 26.05
C ALA A 1063 53.76 10.50 26.14
N THR A 1064 54.33 10.58 27.35
CA THR A 1064 55.80 10.64 27.54
C THR A 1064 56.52 9.34 27.17
N GLY A 1065 55.79 8.22 27.11
CA GLY A 1065 56.30 6.90 26.70
C GLY A 1065 56.26 6.61 25.19
N LEU A 1066 55.91 7.59 24.33
CA LEU A 1066 55.66 7.42 22.88
C LEU A 1066 56.81 7.83 21.94
#